data_AF-A0A6B2LXN2-F1
#
_entry.id   AF-A0A6B2LXN2-F1
#
_cell.length_a   1.000
_cell.length_b   1.000
_cell.length_c   1.000
_cell.angle_alpha   90.00
_cell.angle_beta   90.00
_cell.angle_gamma   90.00
#
_symmetry.space_group_name_H-M   'P 1'
#
loop_
_entity.id
_entity.type
_entity.pdbx_description
1 polymer ?
#
loop_
_entity_poly.entity_id
_entity_poly.type
_entity_poly.pdbx_seq_one_letter_code
_entity_poly.pdbx_strand_id
1 'polypeptide(L)'
;MITLRILFLVTSLNLLTAGNGADIQLVRTPAELTATLGSLEAGDILQLDSGVWDSLELTLDVSGTPDAPIVLKGAEDGSTIITGRSSIEIGGSHITVSDLRFEGVEPPEGAEAIVSFRDSEKSMAYGSRLSNCIFDSCNPDDPERRYAWVRLYGQENRVDHNLFSNQKHSGVTVQVRMKLADARHRIDHNHFLDREQGDGNGFECIQIGQSQDSEKAGNCLVDSNLFERCDGETEIISSKTDSNTFRSNVFLESSGSLTLRHGDKCLVEENIFIGKGKHRTGGVRVIGSGHTVRNNYFEGLSGLTGGVIVLYSGIPGSPLNGYFAADRATIKNNLIVDCGGIGLYLNGGYGERGRSILPSGVTITGNLIDLGKNGSAQIVGSLPDVEFSDNVLSSGNEAGRSDFQGLEKMRLTIPRDTHGLLQPNNEAGKPVFAWNGDNPRLLKRSEVGPSWHVALPVLGALNADQVGRLIRGDFNEGDGLVEAVINKASLILKEQRSYTVTSNERIPPSGDIRSYYSTGPYWWRNPDTADGLPYVRRDGEFNPERDIVSDRPALHAMVDDVWNLVIAYLATGEEPYALYAQKLLRIWFLDTKTGMLPDLNHAQAIPGVTDGRGTGIIDTLVFVELVDAIKLLELSCTGTLSGQTQIREWFGTFLEWLSYHPNGIAERNAKNNHGTAYDLQQLAIAHFLGKSNLSANILKRVKEKRIPNQITMEGLQPLELQRSRSWSYCTENLEHFARIAAIGRNYGENLFAYKSAEGASLLTAFDFLASHACDPAVSWPHEQVTEWQTEYLYATTSILSGFFQDSRYDRILECIPAPHDALLSKLMK
;
A
#
# COMPACT_ATOMS: atom_id res chain seq x y z
N MET A 1 16.98 -28.16 -80.84
CA MET A 1 17.94 -28.75 -79.88
C MET A 1 17.98 -27.86 -78.66
N ILE A 2 17.71 -28.46 -77.51
CA ILE A 2 17.33 -27.85 -76.23
C ILE A 2 18.59 -27.47 -75.44
N THR A 3 18.69 -26.24 -74.94
CA THR A 3 19.49 -25.95 -73.73
C THR A 3 19.14 -24.59 -73.09
N LEU A 4 18.33 -24.67 -72.04
CA LEU A 4 18.42 -24.00 -70.74
C LEU A 4 19.10 -22.60 -70.65
N ARG A 5 18.31 -21.56 -70.35
CA ARG A 5 18.65 -20.51 -69.37
C ARG A 5 17.37 -20.05 -68.67
N ILE A 6 17.34 -20.28 -67.36
CA ILE A 6 16.30 -19.89 -66.41
C ILE A 6 16.44 -18.38 -66.14
N LEU A 7 15.35 -17.63 -66.31
CA LEU A 7 15.22 -16.26 -65.84
C LEU A 7 14.19 -16.28 -64.70
N PHE A 8 14.66 -16.18 -63.46
CA PHE A 8 13.80 -16.01 -62.28
C PHE A 8 13.36 -14.55 -62.20
N LEU A 9 12.05 -14.34 -62.26
CA LEU A 9 11.38 -13.08 -61.98
C LEU A 9 11.35 -12.91 -60.45
N VAL A 10 12.12 -11.98 -59.90
CA VAL A 10 12.05 -11.60 -58.48
C VAL A 10 10.85 -10.68 -58.31
N THR A 11 9.72 -11.22 -57.85
CA THR A 11 8.65 -10.44 -57.24
C THR A 11 9.08 -10.05 -55.84
N SER A 12 9.36 -8.76 -55.63
CA SER A 12 9.61 -8.16 -54.32
C SER A 12 8.33 -8.21 -53.48
N LEU A 13 8.33 -9.14 -52.53
CA LEU A 13 7.35 -9.30 -51.47
C LEU A 13 7.62 -8.20 -50.42
N ASN A 14 6.90 -7.09 -50.49
CA ASN A 14 6.83 -6.15 -49.35
C ASN A 14 5.91 -6.77 -48.30
N LEU A 15 6.49 -7.57 -47.39
CA LEU A 15 5.86 -7.81 -46.10
C LEU A 15 5.87 -6.48 -45.34
N LEU A 16 4.72 -5.82 -45.29
CA LEU A 16 4.39 -4.89 -44.22
C LEU A 16 4.34 -5.69 -42.92
N THR A 17 5.40 -5.62 -42.13
CA THR A 17 5.31 -5.92 -40.70
C THR A 17 4.48 -4.81 -40.08
N ALA A 18 3.19 -5.06 -39.85
CA ALA A 18 2.37 -4.24 -38.97
C ALA A 18 2.94 -4.37 -37.56
N GLY A 19 3.72 -3.38 -37.14
CA GLY A 19 4.02 -3.17 -35.72
C GLY A 19 2.79 -2.54 -35.08
N ASN A 20 1.98 -3.34 -34.37
CA ASN A 20 0.89 -2.84 -33.52
C ASN A 20 1.47 -2.25 -32.22
N GLY A 21 2.15 -1.12 -32.30
CA GLY A 21 2.25 -0.20 -31.17
C GLY A 21 1.22 0.88 -31.40
N ALA A 22 0.16 0.94 -30.59
CA ALA A 22 -0.75 2.09 -30.61
C ALA A 22 0.06 3.33 -30.22
N ASP A 23 0.13 4.33 -31.10
CA ASP A 23 0.83 5.58 -30.81
C ASP A 23 0.12 6.30 -29.64
N ILE A 24 0.84 6.52 -28.54
CA ILE A 24 0.30 7.27 -27.39
C ILE A 24 0.25 8.74 -27.76
N GLN A 25 -0.97 9.31 -27.76
CA GLN A 25 -1.16 10.73 -27.94
C GLN A 25 -1.05 11.46 -26.59
N LEU A 26 0.08 12.13 -26.35
CA LEU A 26 0.32 12.92 -25.15
C LEU A 26 -0.29 14.32 -25.27
N VAL A 27 -1.08 14.71 -24.27
CA VAL A 27 -1.78 15.99 -24.18
C VAL A 27 -1.33 16.74 -22.94
N ARG A 28 -0.95 18.02 -23.11
CA ARG A 28 -0.35 18.85 -22.06
C ARG A 28 -1.24 19.98 -21.56
N THR A 29 -2.31 20.28 -22.30
CA THR A 29 -3.21 21.38 -21.95
C THR A 29 -4.68 20.98 -22.13
N PRO A 30 -5.62 21.62 -21.40
CA PRO A 30 -7.05 21.41 -21.63
C PRO A 30 -7.49 21.69 -23.07
N ALA A 31 -6.87 22.66 -23.75
CA ALA A 31 -7.20 22.97 -25.14
C ALA A 31 -6.80 21.84 -26.11
N GLU A 32 -5.63 21.24 -25.89
CA GLU A 32 -5.19 20.06 -26.65
C GLU A 32 -6.09 18.85 -26.36
N LEU A 33 -6.53 18.70 -25.10
CA LEU A 33 -7.46 17.64 -24.71
C LEU A 33 -8.77 17.77 -25.47
N THR A 34 -9.44 18.92 -25.39
CA THR A 34 -10.70 19.17 -26.09
C THR A 34 -10.58 18.97 -27.59
N ALA A 35 -9.48 19.40 -28.21
CA ALA A 35 -9.25 19.23 -29.64
C ALA A 35 -9.12 17.75 -30.06
N THR A 36 -8.60 16.90 -29.17
CA THR A 36 -8.33 15.49 -29.44
C THR A 36 -9.56 14.60 -29.27
N LEU A 37 -10.45 14.92 -28.32
CA LEU A 37 -11.61 14.07 -28.00
C LEU A 37 -12.53 13.80 -29.20
N GLY A 38 -12.66 14.78 -30.11
CA GLY A 38 -13.53 14.67 -31.28
C GLY A 38 -12.99 13.79 -32.42
N SER A 39 -11.75 13.31 -32.31
CA SER A 39 -11.09 12.49 -33.34
C SER A 39 -10.69 11.09 -32.85
N LEU A 40 -11.10 10.69 -31.65
CA LEU A 40 -10.74 9.39 -31.08
C LEU A 40 -11.41 8.24 -31.87
N GLU A 41 -10.58 7.29 -32.28
CA GLU A 41 -10.97 6.04 -32.93
C GLU A 41 -10.64 4.83 -32.03
N ALA A 42 -11.25 3.68 -32.33
CA ALA A 42 -11.04 2.46 -31.55
C ALA A 42 -9.55 2.05 -31.52
N GLY A 43 -9.00 1.90 -30.33
CA GLY A 43 -7.58 1.57 -30.09
C GLY A 43 -6.70 2.77 -29.76
N ASP A 44 -7.22 4.00 -29.85
CA ASP A 44 -6.47 5.19 -29.49
C ASP A 44 -6.17 5.26 -27.99
N ILE A 45 -4.96 5.73 -27.68
CA ILE A 45 -4.49 5.96 -26.30
C ILE A 45 -4.21 7.45 -26.14
N LEU A 46 -5.01 8.10 -25.31
CA LEU A 46 -4.88 9.49 -24.92
C LEU A 46 -4.26 9.60 -23.52
N GLN A 47 -3.05 10.16 -23.43
CA GLN A 47 -2.35 10.34 -22.16
C GLN A 47 -2.34 11.81 -21.74
N LEU A 48 -2.82 12.11 -20.54
CA LEU A 48 -2.63 13.40 -19.89
C LEU A 48 -1.21 13.49 -19.33
N ASP A 49 -0.52 14.60 -19.59
CA ASP A 49 0.82 14.85 -19.07
C ASP A 49 0.83 14.91 -17.53
N SER A 50 2.01 14.67 -16.96
CA SER A 50 2.26 14.80 -15.53
C SER A 50 1.98 16.23 -15.05
N GLY A 51 1.40 16.37 -13.86
CA GLY A 51 1.08 17.66 -13.27
C GLY A 51 -0.37 17.78 -12.79
N VAL A 52 -0.74 18.98 -12.36
CA VAL A 52 -2.07 19.28 -11.82
C VAL A 52 -3.00 19.77 -12.93
N TRP A 53 -4.11 19.07 -13.11
CA TRP A 53 -5.23 19.38 -13.99
C TRP A 53 -6.40 19.86 -13.14
N ASP A 54 -6.49 21.18 -12.98
CA ASP A 54 -7.53 21.79 -12.16
C ASP A 54 -8.82 22.02 -12.95
N SER A 55 -9.95 21.69 -12.32
CA SER A 55 -11.30 21.92 -12.82
C SER A 55 -11.53 21.32 -14.23
N LEU A 56 -11.16 20.06 -14.39
CA LEU A 56 -11.31 19.27 -15.60
C LEU A 56 -12.72 18.70 -15.71
N GLU A 57 -13.52 19.24 -16.61
CA GLU A 57 -14.84 18.71 -17.00
C GLU A 57 -14.72 17.96 -18.32
N LEU A 58 -14.89 16.64 -18.30
CA LEU A 58 -14.66 15.77 -19.44
C LEU A 58 -15.88 14.91 -19.75
N THR A 59 -16.29 14.89 -21.02
CA THR A 59 -17.30 13.97 -21.55
C THR A 59 -16.69 13.15 -22.68
N LEU A 60 -16.71 11.83 -22.53
CA LEU A 60 -16.33 10.85 -23.54
C LEU A 60 -17.61 10.22 -24.09
N ASP A 61 -18.00 10.54 -25.32
CA ASP A 61 -19.13 9.90 -26.02
C ASP A 61 -18.60 9.25 -27.31
N VAL A 62 -17.83 8.17 -27.12
CA VAL A 62 -17.09 7.48 -28.18
C VAL A 62 -17.18 5.96 -27.98
N SER A 63 -16.85 5.18 -29.00
CA SER A 63 -16.92 3.72 -28.90
C SER A 63 -15.67 3.06 -29.44
N GLY A 64 -14.95 2.39 -28.55
CA GLY A 64 -13.95 1.39 -28.92
C GLY A 64 -14.58 0.04 -29.25
N THR A 65 -13.75 -1.00 -29.27
CA THR A 65 -14.18 -2.39 -29.39
C THR A 65 -13.55 -3.23 -28.26
N PRO A 66 -14.04 -4.45 -27.98
CA PRO A 66 -13.40 -5.31 -26.98
C PRO A 66 -11.90 -5.54 -27.21
N ASP A 67 -11.48 -5.63 -28.47
CA ASP A 67 -10.09 -5.88 -28.86
C ASP A 67 -9.26 -4.60 -29.05
N ALA A 68 -9.92 -3.45 -29.15
CA ALA A 68 -9.29 -2.13 -29.33
C ALA A 68 -10.10 -1.07 -28.55
N PRO A 69 -9.97 -1.05 -27.21
CA PRO A 69 -10.62 -0.04 -26.40
C PRO A 69 -9.99 1.33 -26.62
N ILE A 70 -10.77 2.40 -26.40
CA ILE A 70 -10.24 3.76 -26.31
C ILE A 70 -9.74 3.95 -24.89
N VAL A 71 -8.51 4.43 -24.70
CA VAL A 71 -7.89 4.58 -23.38
C VAL A 71 -7.61 6.06 -23.10
N LEU A 72 -8.19 6.60 -22.03
CA LEU A 72 -7.77 7.84 -21.40
C LEU A 72 -6.95 7.50 -20.16
N LYS A 73 -5.70 7.98 -20.08
CA LYS A 73 -4.84 7.69 -18.93
C LYS A 73 -4.02 8.89 -18.45
N GLY A 74 -3.61 8.86 -17.19
CA GLY A 74 -2.52 9.70 -16.68
C GLY A 74 -1.15 9.04 -16.80
N ALA A 75 -0.15 9.65 -16.18
CA ALA A 75 1.17 9.06 -16.01
C ALA A 75 1.13 7.92 -14.98
N GLU A 76 1.74 6.78 -15.32
CA GLU A 76 1.74 5.56 -14.50
C GLU A 76 2.53 5.67 -13.18
N ASP A 77 3.21 6.80 -12.93
CA ASP A 77 3.85 7.11 -11.66
C ASP A 77 2.95 7.93 -10.72
N GLY A 78 1.68 8.15 -11.08
CA GLY A 78 0.71 8.84 -10.25
C GLY A 78 0.84 10.36 -10.24
N SER A 79 1.68 10.91 -11.12
CA SER A 79 1.96 12.35 -11.17
C SER A 79 0.88 13.17 -11.88
N THR A 80 -0.14 12.53 -12.49
CA THR A 80 -1.30 13.22 -13.09
C THR A 80 -2.41 13.38 -12.05
N ILE A 81 -2.53 14.59 -11.50
CA ILE A 81 -3.43 14.93 -10.39
C ILE A 81 -4.58 15.78 -10.91
N ILE A 82 -5.81 15.36 -10.65
CA ILE A 82 -7.05 16.08 -10.94
C ILE A 82 -7.53 16.77 -9.67
N THR A 83 -7.78 18.09 -9.74
CA THR A 83 -8.23 18.91 -8.59
C THR A 83 -9.42 19.79 -8.95
N GLY A 84 -9.96 20.53 -7.98
CA GLY A 84 -10.97 21.54 -8.22
C GLY A 84 -12.33 20.95 -8.60
N ARG A 85 -13.10 21.69 -9.40
CA ARG A 85 -14.43 21.27 -9.86
C ARG A 85 -14.30 20.40 -11.10
N SER A 86 -14.14 19.09 -10.91
CA SER A 86 -13.79 18.16 -11.97
C SER A 86 -14.76 16.97 -12.05
N SER A 87 -15.03 16.50 -13.26
CA SER A 87 -15.84 15.30 -13.51
C SER A 87 -15.48 14.62 -14.82
N ILE A 88 -15.69 13.31 -14.88
CA ILE A 88 -15.58 12.50 -16.10
C ILE A 88 -16.90 11.79 -16.35
N GLU A 89 -17.48 11.99 -17.52
CA GLU A 89 -18.69 11.33 -18.00
C GLU A 89 -18.34 10.41 -19.17
N ILE A 90 -18.84 9.18 -19.13
CA ILE A 90 -18.54 8.12 -20.12
C ILE A 90 -19.84 7.65 -20.76
N GLY A 91 -20.12 8.13 -21.96
CA GLY A 91 -21.08 7.58 -22.92
C GLY A 91 -20.38 6.68 -23.94
N GLY A 92 -21.12 5.72 -24.51
CA GLY A 92 -20.59 4.81 -25.53
C GLY A 92 -20.08 3.47 -25.01
N SER A 93 -19.00 2.92 -25.56
CA SER A 93 -18.59 1.54 -25.26
C SER A 93 -17.08 1.30 -25.33
N HIS A 94 -16.59 0.36 -24.51
CA HIS A 94 -15.19 -0.06 -24.48
C HIS A 94 -14.19 1.09 -24.30
N ILE A 95 -14.51 1.97 -23.35
CA ILE A 95 -13.63 3.07 -22.91
C ILE A 95 -12.93 2.64 -21.62
N THR A 96 -11.63 2.87 -21.51
CA THR A 96 -10.87 2.72 -20.27
C THR A 96 -10.39 4.08 -19.78
N VAL A 97 -10.66 4.40 -18.51
CA VAL A 97 -10.08 5.53 -17.80
C VAL A 97 -9.13 5.00 -16.74
N SER A 98 -7.85 5.39 -16.77
CA SER A 98 -6.87 4.89 -15.80
C SER A 98 -5.79 5.88 -15.35
N ASP A 99 -5.06 5.53 -14.29
CA ASP A 99 -3.83 6.22 -13.86
C ASP A 99 -4.04 7.69 -13.47
N LEU A 100 -5.21 8.03 -12.92
CA LEU A 100 -5.54 9.39 -12.47
C LEU A 100 -5.66 9.48 -10.95
N ARG A 101 -5.19 10.59 -10.37
CA ARG A 101 -5.32 10.89 -8.95
C ARG A 101 -6.28 12.06 -8.72
N PHE A 102 -7.49 11.79 -8.24
CA PHE A 102 -8.47 12.80 -7.84
C PHE A 102 -8.22 13.20 -6.37
N GLU A 103 -7.81 14.45 -6.14
CA GLU A 103 -7.54 14.98 -4.79
C GLU A 103 -8.45 16.15 -4.47
N GLY A 104 -9.27 16.02 -3.43
CA GLY A 104 -10.16 17.11 -3.02
C GLY A 104 -11.14 17.54 -4.11
N VAL A 105 -11.46 16.63 -5.04
CA VAL A 105 -12.34 16.94 -6.17
C VAL A 105 -13.79 17.01 -5.69
N GLU A 106 -14.46 18.05 -6.15
CA GLU A 106 -15.91 18.11 -6.16
C GLU A 106 -16.40 18.05 -7.61
N PRO A 107 -17.46 17.30 -7.94
CA PRO A 107 -18.05 17.41 -9.26
C PRO A 107 -18.62 18.83 -9.47
N PRO A 108 -18.77 19.31 -10.72
CA PRO A 108 -19.48 20.56 -11.02
C PRO A 108 -20.94 20.54 -10.52
N GLU A 109 -21.58 21.70 -10.45
CA GLU A 109 -22.99 21.78 -10.04
C GLU A 109 -23.87 21.09 -11.09
N GLY A 110 -24.80 20.24 -10.64
CA GLY A 110 -25.66 19.43 -11.51
C GLY A 110 -25.06 18.08 -11.92
N ALA A 111 -23.75 17.91 -11.86
CA ALA A 111 -23.11 16.60 -12.04
C ALA A 111 -23.42 15.68 -10.86
N GLU A 112 -23.59 14.39 -11.16
CA GLU A 112 -24.17 13.44 -10.23
C GLU A 112 -23.14 12.56 -9.50
N ALA A 113 -21.91 12.54 -10.04
CA ALA A 113 -20.75 11.84 -9.52
C ALA A 113 -19.45 12.48 -10.04
N ILE A 114 -18.31 12.11 -9.46
CA ILE A 114 -16.99 12.50 -10.00
C ILE A 114 -16.73 11.74 -11.30
N VAL A 115 -16.98 10.43 -11.32
CA VAL A 115 -16.97 9.61 -12.55
C VAL A 115 -18.34 9.00 -12.77
N SER A 116 -18.98 9.34 -13.89
CA SER A 116 -20.29 8.82 -14.28
C SER A 116 -20.19 7.99 -15.55
N PHE A 117 -20.74 6.78 -15.54
CA PHE A 117 -20.78 5.88 -16.70
C PHE A 117 -21.99 6.17 -17.62
N ARG A 118 -22.27 7.46 -17.82
CA ARG A 118 -23.18 8.03 -18.81
C ARG A 118 -22.86 9.51 -19.00
N ASP A 119 -23.15 10.06 -20.18
CA ASP A 119 -23.20 11.53 -20.41
C ASP A 119 -24.63 12.08 -20.34
N SER A 120 -25.63 11.22 -20.50
CA SER A 120 -27.02 11.62 -20.59
C SER A 120 -27.93 10.43 -20.28
N GLU A 121 -29.24 10.67 -20.18
CA GLU A 121 -30.21 9.59 -20.01
C GLU A 121 -30.26 8.62 -21.22
N LYS A 122 -29.70 9.01 -22.38
CA LYS A 122 -29.71 8.21 -23.62
C LYS A 122 -28.37 7.57 -23.97
N SER A 123 -27.25 8.10 -23.48
CA SER A 123 -25.92 7.52 -23.71
C SER A 123 -25.34 7.01 -22.39
N MET A 124 -25.29 5.69 -22.24
CA MET A 124 -24.70 4.97 -21.11
C MET A 124 -23.46 4.22 -21.58
N ALA A 125 -22.53 3.94 -20.66
CA ALA A 125 -21.34 3.15 -20.95
C ALA A 125 -21.64 1.64 -21.00
N TYR A 126 -21.00 0.93 -21.93
CA TYR A 126 -21.02 -0.54 -22.01
C TYR A 126 -19.61 -1.09 -22.11
N GLY A 127 -19.32 -2.18 -21.39
CA GLY A 127 -18.01 -2.85 -21.45
C GLY A 127 -16.82 -1.92 -21.18
N SER A 128 -17.04 -0.84 -20.42
CA SER A 128 -16.06 0.21 -20.12
C SER A 128 -15.45 0.03 -18.74
N ARG A 129 -14.29 0.65 -18.48
CA ARG A 129 -13.47 0.36 -17.31
C ARG A 129 -12.94 1.63 -16.65
N LEU A 130 -13.00 1.69 -15.32
CA LEU A 130 -12.27 2.66 -14.50
C LEU A 130 -11.24 1.89 -13.66
N SER A 131 -9.95 2.16 -13.85
CA SER A 131 -8.91 1.36 -13.20
C SER A 131 -7.66 2.12 -12.79
N ASN A 132 -6.98 1.64 -11.74
CA ASN A 132 -5.69 2.20 -11.31
C ASN A 132 -5.78 3.70 -10.96
N CYS A 133 -6.93 4.16 -10.43
CA CYS A 133 -7.15 5.55 -10.02
C CYS A 133 -7.21 5.71 -8.49
N ILE A 134 -6.92 6.91 -8.00
CA ILE A 134 -7.09 7.27 -6.59
C ILE A 134 -8.16 8.34 -6.47
N PHE A 135 -9.05 8.17 -5.50
CA PHE A 135 -9.94 9.21 -5.01
C PHE A 135 -9.61 9.45 -3.55
N ASP A 136 -9.01 10.59 -3.25
CA ASP A 136 -8.63 10.94 -1.88
C ASP A 136 -9.29 12.25 -1.46
N SER A 137 -9.97 12.19 -0.31
CA SER A 137 -10.56 13.36 0.34
C SER A 137 -11.45 14.22 -0.58
N CYS A 138 -12.10 13.61 -1.58
CA CYS A 138 -12.99 14.26 -2.55
C CYS A 138 -14.35 14.60 -1.92
N ASN A 139 -14.31 15.44 -0.89
CA ASN A 139 -15.42 15.85 -0.05
C ASN A 139 -15.86 17.27 -0.39
N PRO A 140 -17.16 17.58 -0.33
CA PRO A 140 -17.63 18.93 -0.57
C PRO A 140 -17.30 19.88 0.57
N ASP A 141 -17.09 21.16 0.23
CA ASP A 141 -17.06 22.26 1.19
C ASP A 141 -18.40 22.38 1.95
N ASP A 142 -19.52 22.15 1.26
CA ASP A 142 -20.86 22.10 1.85
C ASP A 142 -21.19 20.66 2.31
N PRO A 143 -21.28 20.39 3.63
CA PRO A 143 -21.54 19.05 4.15
C PRO A 143 -22.92 18.48 3.75
N GLU A 144 -23.87 19.31 3.33
CA GLU A 144 -25.18 18.84 2.84
C GLU A 144 -25.16 18.37 1.39
N ARG A 145 -24.10 18.71 0.63
CA ARG A 145 -23.96 18.33 -0.77
C ARG A 145 -23.69 16.82 -0.89
N ARG A 146 -24.46 16.16 -1.76
CA ARG A 146 -24.41 14.70 -1.95
C ARG A 146 -24.13 14.31 -3.39
N TYR A 147 -23.10 13.50 -3.58
CA TYR A 147 -22.76 12.89 -4.87
C TYR A 147 -22.07 11.55 -4.65
N ALA A 148 -22.06 10.71 -5.68
CA ALA A 148 -21.24 9.49 -5.64
C ALA A 148 -19.83 9.80 -6.12
N TRP A 149 -18.82 9.03 -5.72
CA TRP A 149 -17.51 9.15 -6.38
C TRP A 149 -17.55 8.49 -7.75
N VAL A 150 -18.09 7.28 -7.82
CA VAL A 150 -18.32 6.56 -9.08
C VAL A 150 -19.77 6.15 -9.19
N ARG A 151 -20.40 6.43 -10.33
CA ARG A 151 -21.76 5.98 -10.63
C ARG A 151 -21.80 5.17 -11.92
N LEU A 152 -22.22 3.92 -11.78
CA LEU A 152 -22.36 2.95 -12.86
C LEU A 152 -23.76 2.94 -13.45
N TYR A 153 -23.82 2.89 -14.78
CA TYR A 153 -25.00 2.68 -15.61
C TYR A 153 -24.66 1.67 -16.73
N GLY A 154 -25.59 1.41 -17.64
CA GLY A 154 -25.38 0.50 -18.76
C GLY A 154 -25.17 -0.94 -18.31
N GLN A 155 -24.29 -1.68 -19.00
CA GLN A 155 -24.02 -3.08 -18.71
C GLN A 155 -22.52 -3.42 -18.88
N GLU A 156 -22.04 -4.46 -18.20
CA GLU A 156 -20.70 -5.06 -18.39
C GLU A 156 -19.51 -4.13 -18.10
N ASN A 157 -19.74 -3.01 -17.42
CA ASN A 157 -18.68 -2.12 -16.95
C ASN A 157 -17.87 -2.72 -15.78
N ARG A 158 -16.63 -2.24 -15.63
CA ARG A 158 -15.70 -2.67 -14.60
C ARG A 158 -15.10 -1.49 -13.82
N VAL A 159 -15.03 -1.62 -12.49
CA VAL A 159 -14.33 -0.68 -11.59
C VAL A 159 -13.31 -1.48 -10.80
N ASP A 160 -12.02 -1.32 -11.09
CA ASP A 160 -11.01 -2.18 -10.50
C ASP A 160 -9.64 -1.57 -10.21
N HIS A 161 -8.93 -2.05 -9.19
CA HIS A 161 -7.63 -1.51 -8.79
C HIS A 161 -7.65 -0.01 -8.44
N ASN A 162 -8.77 0.48 -7.91
CA ASN A 162 -8.87 1.88 -7.46
C ASN A 162 -8.70 1.99 -5.93
N LEU A 163 -8.16 3.11 -5.46
CA LEU A 163 -8.20 3.48 -4.05
C LEU A 163 -9.28 4.53 -3.84
N PHE A 164 -10.16 4.29 -2.89
CA PHE A 164 -11.14 5.24 -2.41
C PHE A 164 -10.86 5.54 -0.93
N SER A 165 -10.26 6.69 -0.62
CA SER A 165 -9.82 7.03 0.74
C SER A 165 -10.39 8.33 1.30
N ASN A 166 -10.76 8.33 2.59
CA ASN A 166 -11.15 9.54 3.33
C ASN A 166 -12.43 10.22 2.82
N GLN A 167 -13.45 9.43 2.43
CA GLN A 167 -14.78 9.96 2.15
C GLN A 167 -15.53 10.24 3.46
N LYS A 168 -16.05 11.46 3.63
CA LYS A 168 -16.67 11.96 4.87
C LYS A 168 -18.11 12.44 4.71
N HIS A 169 -18.58 12.65 3.48
CA HIS A 169 -19.91 13.20 3.20
C HIS A 169 -20.93 12.11 2.85
N SER A 170 -22.22 12.47 2.93
CA SER A 170 -23.31 11.61 2.47
C SER A 170 -23.27 11.49 0.94
N GLY A 171 -23.24 10.26 0.44
CA GLY A 171 -23.01 9.92 -0.96
C GLY A 171 -22.30 8.57 -1.07
N VAL A 172 -22.89 7.59 -1.75
CA VAL A 172 -22.30 6.26 -1.92
C VAL A 172 -20.95 6.35 -2.65
N THR A 173 -19.92 5.60 -2.26
CA THR A 173 -18.60 5.66 -2.97
C THR A 173 -18.77 5.15 -4.40
N VAL A 174 -19.24 3.91 -4.56
CA VAL A 174 -19.53 3.29 -5.85
C VAL A 174 -21.01 2.88 -5.91
N GLN A 175 -21.78 3.52 -6.78
CA GLN A 175 -23.21 3.29 -6.91
C GLN A 175 -23.59 2.72 -8.28
N VAL A 176 -24.29 1.59 -8.31
CA VAL A 176 -24.91 1.06 -9.53
C VAL A 176 -26.36 1.53 -9.62
N ARG A 177 -26.72 2.18 -10.73
CA ARG A 177 -28.10 2.64 -11.01
C ARG A 177 -28.75 1.79 -12.08
N MET A 178 -29.84 1.12 -11.72
CA MET A 178 -30.54 0.16 -12.59
C MET A 178 -31.51 0.84 -13.56
N LYS A 179 -30.99 1.51 -14.58
CA LYS A 179 -31.82 1.98 -15.71
C LYS A 179 -32.20 0.82 -16.65
N LEU A 180 -31.31 -0.16 -16.76
CA LEU A 180 -31.53 -1.44 -17.44
C LEU A 180 -31.47 -2.58 -16.41
N ALA A 181 -32.11 -3.70 -16.72
CA ALA A 181 -31.89 -4.95 -15.99
C ALA A 181 -30.64 -5.65 -16.53
N ASP A 182 -30.15 -6.63 -15.77
CA ASP A 182 -28.99 -7.46 -16.09
C ASP A 182 -27.71 -6.62 -16.27
N ALA A 183 -27.30 -5.91 -15.22
CA ALA A 183 -26.19 -4.96 -15.30
C ALA A 183 -24.83 -5.64 -15.55
N ARG A 184 -24.58 -6.84 -14.98
CA ARG A 184 -23.34 -7.61 -15.20
C ARG A 184 -22.05 -6.83 -14.93
N HIS A 185 -22.10 -5.84 -14.04
CA HIS A 185 -20.90 -5.06 -13.68
C HIS A 185 -19.96 -5.87 -12.80
N ARG A 186 -18.66 -5.57 -12.90
CA ARG A 186 -17.64 -6.12 -12.00
C ARG A 186 -16.97 -5.00 -11.20
N ILE A 187 -16.90 -5.17 -9.88
CA ILE A 187 -16.23 -4.24 -8.97
C ILE A 187 -15.18 -5.05 -8.21
N ASP A 188 -13.90 -4.91 -8.57
CA ASP A 188 -12.87 -5.83 -8.09
C ASP A 188 -11.50 -5.24 -7.77
N HIS A 189 -10.76 -5.84 -6.82
CA HIS A 189 -9.42 -5.39 -6.43
C HIS A 189 -9.35 -3.90 -6.02
N ASN A 190 -10.44 -3.31 -5.54
CA ASN A 190 -10.43 -1.93 -5.03
C ASN A 190 -10.12 -1.91 -3.54
N HIS A 191 -9.45 -0.84 -3.10
CA HIS A 191 -9.24 -0.54 -1.69
C HIS A 191 -10.19 0.58 -1.27
N PHE A 192 -11.15 0.25 -0.41
CA PHE A 192 -12.00 1.22 0.28
C PHE A 192 -11.39 1.46 1.66
N LEU A 193 -10.93 2.67 1.92
CA LEU A 193 -10.10 3.01 3.07
C LEU A 193 -10.68 4.21 3.82
N ASP A 194 -10.80 4.09 5.14
CA ASP A 194 -11.10 5.23 6.02
C ASP A 194 -12.36 6.00 5.60
N ARG A 195 -13.48 5.28 5.51
CA ARG A 195 -14.79 5.90 5.35
C ARG A 195 -15.34 6.26 6.73
N GLU A 196 -15.32 7.56 7.04
CA GLU A 196 -15.72 8.05 8.37
C GLU A 196 -17.21 7.81 8.65
N GLN A 197 -17.53 7.65 9.94
CA GLN A 197 -18.90 7.41 10.38
C GLN A 197 -19.80 8.61 10.07
N GLY A 198 -20.87 8.35 9.33
CA GLY A 198 -21.92 9.30 9.03
C GLY A 198 -22.99 9.42 10.13
N ASP A 199 -23.92 10.33 9.87
CA ASP A 199 -25.04 10.67 10.75
C ASP A 199 -26.38 10.07 10.29
N GLY A 200 -26.38 9.28 9.21
CA GLY A 200 -27.59 8.70 8.64
C GLY A 200 -27.34 7.79 7.45
N ASN A 201 -28.35 7.70 6.57
CA ASN A 201 -28.33 6.88 5.36
C ASN A 201 -27.53 7.55 4.24
N GLY A 202 -26.98 6.75 3.32
CA GLY A 202 -26.21 7.25 2.18
C GLY A 202 -24.71 7.22 2.41
N PHE A 203 -24.24 6.48 3.43
CA PHE A 203 -22.83 6.33 3.75
C PHE A 203 -22.28 4.94 3.36
N GLU A 204 -22.89 4.27 2.37
CA GLU A 204 -22.45 2.95 1.91
C GLU A 204 -21.25 3.03 0.96
N CYS A 205 -20.23 2.18 1.15
CA CYS A 205 -19.13 2.05 0.19
C CYS A 205 -19.66 1.61 -1.18
N ILE A 206 -20.49 0.57 -1.20
CA ILE A 206 -21.11 0.06 -2.43
C ILE A 206 -22.63 -0.01 -2.27
N GLN A 207 -23.37 0.50 -3.25
CA GLN A 207 -24.81 0.30 -3.36
C GLN A 207 -25.17 -0.22 -4.75
N ILE A 208 -25.86 -1.36 -4.84
CA ILE A 208 -26.29 -1.95 -6.12
C ILE A 208 -27.81 -1.85 -6.28
N GLY A 209 -28.26 -0.84 -7.01
CA GLY A 209 -29.67 -0.53 -7.24
C GLY A 209 -30.33 0.22 -6.09
N GLN A 210 -31.64 0.45 -6.23
CA GLN A 210 -32.48 1.07 -5.21
C GLN A 210 -33.67 0.17 -4.87
N SER A 211 -34.47 0.53 -3.87
CA SER A 211 -35.61 -0.30 -3.45
C SER A 211 -36.59 -0.63 -4.58
N GLN A 212 -36.84 0.30 -5.50
CA GLN A 212 -37.73 0.08 -6.65
C GLN A 212 -37.11 -0.82 -7.74
N ASP A 213 -35.82 -1.13 -7.63
CA ASP A 213 -35.10 -1.98 -8.57
C ASP A 213 -34.97 -3.42 -8.05
N SER A 214 -35.61 -3.75 -6.91
CA SER A 214 -35.42 -5.03 -6.22
C SER A 214 -35.74 -6.24 -7.07
N GLU A 215 -36.64 -6.14 -8.04
CA GLU A 215 -37.03 -7.23 -8.93
C GLU A 215 -36.18 -7.28 -10.22
N LYS A 216 -35.22 -6.37 -10.39
CA LYS A 216 -34.31 -6.38 -11.54
C LYS A 216 -33.11 -7.26 -11.23
N ALA A 217 -32.74 -8.10 -12.20
CA ALA A 217 -31.47 -8.80 -12.18
C ALA A 217 -30.31 -7.79 -12.16
N GLY A 218 -29.49 -7.82 -11.12
CA GLY A 218 -28.23 -7.09 -11.06
C GLY A 218 -27.12 -7.86 -11.76
N ASN A 219 -26.97 -9.15 -11.44
CA ASN A 219 -25.88 -10.02 -11.91
C ASN A 219 -24.49 -9.40 -11.75
N CYS A 220 -24.33 -8.49 -10.78
CA CYS A 220 -23.06 -7.83 -10.52
C CYS A 220 -22.15 -8.76 -9.71
N LEU A 221 -20.84 -8.68 -10.00
CA LEU A 221 -19.79 -9.40 -9.27
C LEU A 221 -18.94 -8.40 -8.50
N VAL A 222 -18.98 -8.48 -7.17
CA VAL A 222 -18.11 -7.72 -6.27
C VAL A 222 -17.08 -8.68 -5.70
N ASP A 223 -15.84 -8.67 -6.24
CA ASP A 223 -14.82 -9.63 -5.84
C ASP A 223 -13.44 -9.07 -5.48
N SER A 224 -12.78 -9.71 -4.51
CA SER A 224 -11.40 -9.37 -4.11
C SER A 224 -11.18 -7.90 -3.72
N ASN A 225 -12.16 -7.23 -3.12
CA ASN A 225 -12.00 -5.86 -2.62
C ASN A 225 -11.60 -5.85 -1.12
N LEU A 226 -10.81 -4.86 -0.71
CA LEU A 226 -10.47 -4.60 0.69
C LEU A 226 -11.26 -3.41 1.22
N PHE A 227 -12.10 -3.66 2.24
CA PHE A 227 -12.83 -2.65 3.01
C PHE A 227 -12.17 -2.47 4.36
N GLU A 228 -11.37 -1.43 4.51
CA GLU A 228 -10.57 -1.16 5.69
C GLU A 228 -11.07 0.10 6.40
N ARG A 229 -11.49 -0.04 7.67
CA ARG A 229 -12.07 1.06 8.48
C ARG A 229 -13.19 1.80 7.73
N CYS A 230 -14.05 1.03 7.07
CA CYS A 230 -15.24 1.53 6.41
C CYS A 230 -16.39 1.62 7.43
N ASP A 231 -16.53 2.78 8.07
CA ASP A 231 -17.39 3.00 9.23
C ASP A 231 -18.64 3.84 8.92
N GLY A 232 -18.85 4.14 7.64
CA GLY A 232 -19.86 5.07 7.14
C GLY A 232 -21.24 4.92 7.78
N GLU A 233 -21.81 3.73 7.73
CA GLU A 233 -23.11 3.45 8.34
C GLU A 233 -23.32 1.96 8.63
N THR A 234 -24.57 1.52 8.80
CA THR A 234 -24.87 0.11 9.07
C THR A 234 -24.54 -0.77 7.86
N GLU A 235 -24.62 -0.24 6.65
CA GLU A 235 -24.44 -0.96 5.40
C GLU A 235 -23.12 -0.54 4.72
N ILE A 236 -22.07 -1.36 4.84
CA ILE A 236 -20.83 -1.16 4.06
C ILE A 236 -21.14 -1.43 2.59
N ILE A 237 -21.82 -2.55 2.35
CA ILE A 237 -22.39 -2.91 1.05
C ILE A 237 -23.90 -3.03 1.22
N SER A 238 -24.66 -2.39 0.33
CA SER A 238 -26.11 -2.48 0.25
C SER A 238 -26.55 -3.01 -1.11
N SER A 239 -26.87 -4.32 -1.17
CA SER A 239 -27.41 -4.97 -2.37
C SER A 239 -28.92 -4.77 -2.41
N LYS A 240 -29.44 -4.23 -3.52
CA LYS A 240 -30.86 -3.92 -3.70
C LYS A 240 -31.43 -4.47 -5.02
N THR A 241 -30.84 -5.53 -5.55
CA THR A 241 -31.18 -6.18 -6.84
C THR A 241 -30.93 -7.68 -6.77
N ASP A 242 -31.48 -8.42 -7.73
CA ASP A 242 -31.39 -9.87 -7.78
C ASP A 242 -30.02 -10.38 -8.25
N SER A 243 -29.66 -11.58 -7.79
CA SER A 243 -28.60 -12.42 -8.39
C SER A 243 -27.19 -11.81 -8.40
N ASN A 244 -26.87 -10.93 -7.45
CA ASN A 244 -25.50 -10.43 -7.29
C ASN A 244 -24.62 -11.43 -6.53
N THR A 245 -23.32 -11.42 -6.82
CA THR A 245 -22.32 -12.24 -6.15
C THR A 245 -21.30 -11.35 -5.44
N PHE A 246 -21.06 -11.64 -4.15
CA PHE A 246 -20.06 -11.00 -3.31
C PHE A 246 -19.05 -12.06 -2.88
N ARG A 247 -17.84 -12.02 -3.44
CA ARG A 247 -16.87 -13.10 -3.31
C ARG A 247 -15.48 -12.63 -2.90
N SER A 248 -14.82 -13.33 -1.98
CA SER A 248 -13.40 -13.09 -1.63
C SER A 248 -13.07 -11.66 -1.19
N ASN A 249 -14.05 -10.90 -0.68
CA ASN A 249 -13.81 -9.56 -0.15
C ASN A 249 -13.33 -9.64 1.30
N VAL A 250 -12.51 -8.67 1.72
CA VAL A 250 -12.00 -8.57 3.10
C VAL A 250 -12.57 -7.32 3.76
N PHE A 251 -13.23 -7.50 4.90
CA PHE A 251 -13.73 -6.43 5.75
C PHE A 251 -12.86 -6.36 7.01
N LEU A 252 -11.90 -5.44 7.01
CA LEU A 252 -10.91 -5.26 8.06
C LEU A 252 -11.27 -4.06 8.94
N GLU A 253 -11.57 -4.31 10.21
CA GLU A 253 -11.88 -3.29 11.21
C GLU A 253 -12.95 -2.29 10.74
N SER A 254 -13.94 -2.76 9.98
CA SER A 254 -14.98 -1.92 9.37
C SER A 254 -16.30 -2.01 10.14
N SER A 255 -16.79 -0.87 10.61
CA SER A 255 -18.04 -0.77 11.37
C SER A 255 -19.25 -0.74 10.44
N GLY A 256 -19.78 -1.91 10.11
CA GLY A 256 -21.03 -2.08 9.36
C GLY A 256 -21.20 -3.53 8.92
N SER A 257 -22.06 -3.76 7.93
CA SER A 257 -22.41 -5.10 7.42
C SER A 257 -22.46 -5.17 5.90
N LEU A 258 -22.23 -6.36 5.35
CA LEU A 258 -22.70 -6.71 4.01
C LEU A 258 -24.20 -7.01 4.11
N THR A 259 -25.02 -6.14 3.53
CA THR A 259 -26.48 -6.23 3.62
C THR A 259 -27.08 -6.62 2.27
N LEU A 260 -27.70 -7.80 2.22
CA LEU A 260 -28.66 -8.17 1.18
C LEU A 260 -29.97 -7.48 1.55
N ARG A 261 -30.13 -6.21 1.12
CA ARG A 261 -31.12 -5.28 1.64
C ARG A 261 -32.47 -5.40 0.94
N HIS A 262 -32.42 -5.57 -0.38
CA HIS A 262 -33.55 -5.89 -1.25
C HIS A 262 -33.07 -6.80 -2.40
N GLY A 263 -34.03 -7.39 -3.12
CA GLY A 263 -33.75 -8.38 -4.15
C GLY A 263 -33.43 -9.75 -3.58
N ASP A 264 -33.35 -10.74 -4.46
CA ASP A 264 -33.34 -12.16 -4.17
C ASP A 264 -32.12 -12.86 -4.81
N LYS A 265 -31.89 -14.12 -4.43
CA LYS A 265 -30.93 -15.04 -5.09
C LYS A 265 -29.47 -14.58 -5.15
N CYS A 266 -29.07 -13.66 -4.27
CA CYS A 266 -27.68 -13.26 -4.15
C CYS A 266 -26.80 -14.34 -3.49
N LEU A 267 -25.52 -14.36 -3.85
CA LEU A 267 -24.48 -15.24 -3.31
C LEU A 267 -23.44 -14.42 -2.53
N VAL A 268 -23.18 -14.80 -1.28
CA VAL A 268 -22.13 -14.23 -0.42
C VAL A 268 -21.17 -15.36 -0.07
N GLU A 269 -19.98 -15.37 -0.66
CA GLU A 269 -19.04 -16.47 -0.49
C GLU A 269 -17.59 -16.08 -0.28
N GLU A 270 -16.84 -16.87 0.49
CA GLU A 270 -15.38 -16.73 0.63
C GLU A 270 -14.92 -15.36 1.17
N ASN A 271 -15.83 -14.57 1.76
CA ASN A 271 -15.49 -13.27 2.32
C ASN A 271 -14.89 -13.45 3.73
N ILE A 272 -13.99 -12.55 4.10
CA ILE A 272 -13.30 -12.54 5.40
C ILE A 272 -13.70 -11.27 6.15
N PHE A 273 -14.21 -11.40 7.36
CA PHE A 273 -14.58 -10.29 8.24
C PHE A 273 -13.73 -10.33 9.50
N ILE A 274 -12.85 -9.34 9.69
CA ILE A 274 -11.95 -9.23 10.85
C ILE A 274 -12.32 -7.96 11.64
N GLY A 275 -13.04 -8.11 12.75
CA GLY A 275 -13.48 -6.97 13.55
C GLY A 275 -12.49 -6.49 14.61
N LYS A 276 -11.59 -7.37 15.09
CA LYS A 276 -10.66 -7.13 16.22
C LYS A 276 -11.33 -6.51 17.47
N GLY A 277 -12.59 -6.83 17.72
CA GLY A 277 -13.39 -6.30 18.82
C GLY A 277 -13.86 -4.85 18.62
N LYS A 278 -13.62 -4.22 17.46
CA LYS A 278 -14.09 -2.86 17.18
C LYS A 278 -15.62 -2.81 17.25
N HIS A 279 -16.14 -1.78 17.92
CA HIS A 279 -17.57 -1.55 18.07
C HIS A 279 -18.27 -1.41 16.70
N ARG A 280 -19.52 -1.88 16.61
CA ARG A 280 -20.36 -1.86 15.39
C ARG A 280 -19.78 -2.60 14.19
N THR A 281 -18.80 -3.48 14.38
CA THR A 281 -18.43 -4.46 13.35
C THR A 281 -19.53 -5.52 13.23
N GLY A 282 -20.04 -5.73 12.02
CA GLY A 282 -21.09 -6.69 11.70
C GLY A 282 -20.66 -7.68 10.63
N GLY A 283 -21.47 -8.70 10.40
CA GLY A 283 -21.27 -9.68 9.34
C GLY A 283 -22.27 -9.50 8.20
N VAL A 284 -23.10 -10.53 7.98
CA VAL A 284 -24.04 -10.59 6.85
C VAL A 284 -25.48 -10.44 7.32
N ARG A 285 -26.24 -9.54 6.69
CA ARG A 285 -27.68 -9.36 6.90
C ARG A 285 -28.43 -9.91 5.69
N VAL A 286 -29.36 -10.84 5.92
CA VAL A 286 -30.12 -11.55 4.88
C VAL A 286 -31.60 -11.14 4.96
N ILE A 287 -32.08 -10.47 3.91
CA ILE A 287 -33.47 -10.02 3.73
C ILE A 287 -33.85 -10.38 2.29
N GLY A 288 -34.96 -11.09 2.08
CA GLY A 288 -35.36 -11.58 0.75
C GLY A 288 -35.17 -13.09 0.58
N SER A 289 -35.42 -13.59 -0.63
CA SER A 289 -35.58 -15.02 -0.91
C SER A 289 -34.38 -15.63 -1.65
N GLY A 290 -34.06 -16.89 -1.37
CA GLY A 290 -33.13 -17.72 -2.15
C GLY A 290 -31.64 -17.34 -2.02
N HIS A 291 -31.26 -16.57 -1.01
CA HIS A 291 -29.87 -16.18 -0.79
C HIS A 291 -28.99 -17.35 -0.34
N THR A 292 -27.72 -17.34 -0.73
CA THR A 292 -26.71 -18.28 -0.23
C THR A 292 -25.58 -17.52 0.46
N VAL A 293 -25.26 -17.90 1.69
CA VAL A 293 -24.12 -17.38 2.46
C VAL A 293 -23.22 -18.56 2.80
N ARG A 294 -22.06 -18.68 2.13
CA ARG A 294 -21.21 -19.87 2.27
C ARG A 294 -19.72 -19.61 2.34
N ASN A 295 -18.95 -20.49 2.98
CA ASN A 295 -17.48 -20.42 3.01
C ASN A 295 -16.93 -19.07 3.53
N ASN A 296 -17.69 -18.30 4.31
CA ASN A 296 -17.20 -17.02 4.84
C ASN A 296 -16.51 -17.22 6.19
N TYR A 297 -15.49 -16.40 6.47
CA TYR A 297 -14.75 -16.35 7.72
C TYR A 297 -15.12 -15.10 8.52
N PHE A 298 -15.42 -15.25 9.81
CA PHE A 298 -15.75 -14.15 10.71
C PHE A 298 -14.93 -14.25 11.99
N GLU A 299 -14.15 -13.22 12.30
CA GLU A 299 -13.32 -13.13 13.50
C GLU A 299 -13.54 -11.80 14.23
N GLY A 300 -13.71 -11.85 15.55
CA GLY A 300 -13.61 -10.65 16.39
C GLY A 300 -14.67 -9.58 16.10
N LEU A 301 -15.82 -9.94 15.52
CA LEU A 301 -16.91 -8.98 15.26
C LEU A 301 -17.66 -8.64 16.55
N SER A 302 -18.31 -7.48 16.61
CA SER A 302 -19.11 -7.06 17.77
C SER A 302 -20.55 -7.58 17.76
N GLY A 303 -20.99 -8.17 16.64
CA GLY A 303 -22.38 -8.63 16.47
C GLY A 303 -23.37 -7.49 16.21
N LEU A 304 -22.99 -6.51 15.37
CA LEU A 304 -23.88 -5.41 14.94
C LEU A 304 -25.24 -5.97 14.48
N THR A 305 -26.34 -5.29 14.83
CA THR A 305 -27.73 -5.74 14.59
C THR A 305 -28.15 -7.03 15.31
N GLY A 306 -27.35 -7.48 16.28
CA GLY A 306 -27.67 -8.58 17.19
C GLY A 306 -26.89 -9.85 16.91
N GLY A 307 -26.30 -10.03 15.72
CA GLY A 307 -25.49 -11.22 15.42
C GLY A 307 -24.57 -11.09 14.21
N VAL A 308 -23.81 -12.15 13.94
CA VAL A 308 -22.83 -12.22 12.84
C VAL A 308 -23.53 -12.50 11.51
N ILE A 309 -24.37 -13.53 11.43
CA ILE A 309 -25.27 -13.75 10.31
C ILE A 309 -26.70 -13.58 10.82
N VAL A 310 -27.46 -12.66 10.23
CA VAL A 310 -28.79 -12.29 10.68
C VAL A 310 -29.82 -12.54 9.58
N LEU A 311 -30.75 -13.46 9.83
CA LEU A 311 -31.93 -13.69 8.99
C LEU A 311 -33.07 -12.81 9.48
N TYR A 312 -33.50 -11.86 8.64
CA TYR A 312 -34.49 -10.88 9.04
C TYR A 312 -35.93 -11.36 8.87
N SER A 313 -36.76 -10.99 9.84
CA SER A 313 -38.22 -11.12 9.74
C SER A 313 -38.81 -10.06 8.80
N GLY A 314 -39.91 -10.42 8.14
CA GLY A 314 -40.59 -9.60 7.14
C GLY A 314 -41.84 -8.90 7.65
N ILE A 315 -42.28 -7.91 6.89
CA ILE A 315 -43.54 -7.18 7.10
C ILE A 315 -44.63 -7.84 6.24
N PRO A 316 -45.82 -8.16 6.78
CA PRO A 316 -46.95 -8.61 5.98
C PRO A 316 -47.31 -7.61 4.87
N GLY A 317 -47.38 -8.08 3.62
CA GLY A 317 -47.65 -7.22 2.47
C GLY A 317 -46.60 -6.11 2.27
N SER A 318 -45.33 -6.42 2.56
CA SER A 318 -44.23 -5.45 2.54
C SER A 318 -44.18 -4.65 1.24
N PRO A 319 -44.06 -3.31 1.28
CA PRO A 319 -43.73 -2.52 0.09
C PRO A 319 -42.29 -2.81 -0.36
N LEU A 320 -41.92 -2.45 -1.60
CA LEU A 320 -40.57 -2.70 -2.14
C LEU A 320 -39.44 -2.05 -1.31
N ASN A 321 -39.71 -0.91 -0.68
CA ASN A 321 -38.78 -0.25 0.25
C ASN A 321 -38.85 -0.78 1.70
N GLY A 322 -39.69 -1.78 1.95
CA GLY A 322 -39.89 -2.43 3.24
C GLY A 322 -38.86 -3.54 3.53
N TYR A 323 -39.32 -4.55 4.27
CA TYR A 323 -38.55 -5.75 4.63
C TYR A 323 -39.34 -7.00 4.24
N PHE A 324 -38.79 -7.79 3.33
CA PHE A 324 -39.27 -9.14 3.05
C PHE A 324 -38.58 -10.10 4.02
N ALA A 325 -39.30 -11.14 4.47
CA ALA A 325 -38.68 -12.13 5.35
C ALA A 325 -37.58 -12.87 4.58
N ALA A 326 -36.51 -13.26 5.28
CA ALA A 326 -35.55 -14.20 4.71
C ALA A 326 -36.27 -15.52 4.39
N ASP A 327 -36.25 -15.94 3.13
CA ASP A 327 -36.95 -17.14 2.67
C ASP A 327 -36.02 -18.02 1.85
N ARG A 328 -36.07 -19.34 2.02
CA ARG A 328 -35.24 -20.30 1.26
C ARG A 328 -33.75 -19.96 1.27
N ALA A 329 -33.26 -19.41 2.38
CA ALA A 329 -31.85 -19.05 2.54
C ALA A 329 -31.00 -20.28 2.86
N THR A 330 -29.80 -20.35 2.27
CA THR A 330 -28.80 -21.39 2.54
C THR A 330 -27.60 -20.79 3.27
N ILE A 331 -27.36 -21.21 4.51
CA ILE A 331 -26.21 -20.79 5.33
C ILE A 331 -25.28 -21.99 5.49
N LYS A 332 -24.17 -22.01 4.75
CA LYS A 332 -23.37 -23.22 4.58
C LYS A 332 -21.87 -23.02 4.84
N ASN A 333 -21.25 -23.87 5.65
CA ASN A 333 -19.78 -23.95 5.75
C ASN A 333 -19.11 -22.61 6.08
N ASN A 334 -19.71 -21.81 6.97
CA ASN A 334 -19.10 -20.58 7.47
C ASN A 334 -18.37 -20.86 8.78
N LEU A 335 -17.26 -20.14 9.00
CA LEU A 335 -16.49 -20.19 10.25
C LEU A 335 -16.69 -18.89 11.03
N ILE A 336 -17.28 -18.97 12.23
CA ILE A 336 -17.52 -17.83 13.12
C ILE A 336 -16.73 -18.04 14.41
N VAL A 337 -15.68 -17.25 14.63
CA VAL A 337 -14.74 -17.42 15.75
C VAL A 337 -14.52 -16.11 16.50
N ASP A 338 -14.44 -16.20 17.83
CA ASP A 338 -14.17 -15.08 18.75
C ASP A 338 -15.03 -13.81 18.49
N CYS A 339 -16.25 -13.99 17.99
CA CYS A 339 -17.18 -12.91 17.74
C CYS A 339 -18.07 -12.64 18.97
N GLY A 340 -18.35 -11.37 19.24
CA GLY A 340 -19.36 -10.93 20.18
C GLY A 340 -20.80 -11.05 19.65
N GLY A 341 -21.76 -10.96 20.56
CA GLY A 341 -23.18 -11.06 20.23
C GLY A 341 -23.61 -12.48 19.87
N ILE A 342 -24.54 -12.62 18.91
CA ILE A 342 -25.07 -13.91 18.47
C ILE A 342 -24.31 -14.41 17.23
N GLY A 343 -23.98 -15.71 17.15
CA GLY A 343 -23.41 -16.29 15.94
C GLY A 343 -24.40 -16.27 14.77
N LEU A 344 -25.49 -17.05 14.89
CA LEU A 344 -26.61 -17.05 13.94
C LEU A 344 -27.89 -16.53 14.59
N TYR A 345 -28.41 -15.40 14.10
CA TYR A 345 -29.66 -14.83 14.57
C TYR A 345 -30.78 -15.09 13.55
N LEU A 346 -31.64 -16.07 13.85
CA LEU A 346 -32.57 -16.66 12.89
C LEU A 346 -33.83 -15.84 12.64
N ASN A 347 -34.21 -14.94 13.54
CA ASN A 347 -35.44 -14.14 13.41
C ASN A 347 -35.19 -12.67 13.77
N GLY A 348 -34.11 -12.11 13.24
CA GLY A 348 -33.71 -10.73 13.45
C GLY A 348 -34.84 -9.74 13.19
N GLY A 349 -35.03 -8.80 14.12
CA GLY A 349 -36.05 -7.75 14.03
C GLY A 349 -37.50 -8.21 14.18
N TYR A 350 -37.77 -9.47 14.55
CA TYR A 350 -39.13 -9.94 14.81
C TYR A 350 -39.80 -9.14 15.92
N GLY A 351 -41.06 -8.73 15.71
CA GLY A 351 -41.83 -7.92 16.66
C GLY A 351 -41.55 -6.42 16.59
N GLU A 352 -40.56 -5.99 15.81
CA GLU A 352 -40.21 -4.58 15.65
C GLU A 352 -40.70 -4.02 14.31
N ARG A 353 -41.09 -2.73 14.29
CA ARG A 353 -41.42 -1.97 13.06
C ARG A 353 -42.40 -2.72 12.13
N GLY A 354 -43.36 -3.45 12.70
CA GLY A 354 -44.36 -4.21 11.95
C GLY A 354 -43.88 -5.54 11.35
N ARG A 355 -42.66 -5.98 11.66
CA ARG A 355 -42.14 -7.29 11.21
C ARG A 355 -42.74 -8.42 12.04
N SER A 356 -43.54 -9.25 11.40
CA SER A 356 -44.23 -10.39 12.03
C SER A 356 -44.22 -11.67 11.18
N ILE A 357 -43.58 -11.64 10.00
CA ILE A 357 -43.33 -12.84 9.20
C ILE A 357 -41.96 -13.39 9.60
N LEU A 358 -41.92 -14.60 10.14
CA LEU A 358 -40.68 -15.30 10.43
C LEU A 358 -40.00 -15.76 9.14
N PRO A 359 -38.67 -15.88 9.12
CA PRO A 359 -37.97 -16.58 8.05
C PRO A 359 -38.47 -18.02 7.86
N SER A 360 -38.38 -18.55 6.64
CA SER A 360 -38.87 -19.88 6.29
C SER A 360 -38.00 -20.60 5.25
N GLY A 361 -38.12 -21.92 5.18
CA GLY A 361 -37.41 -22.77 4.22
C GLY A 361 -35.89 -22.74 4.32
N VAL A 362 -35.35 -22.46 5.50
CA VAL A 362 -33.91 -22.18 5.69
C VAL A 362 -33.11 -23.47 5.85
N THR A 363 -31.97 -23.58 5.16
CA THR A 363 -30.99 -24.67 5.35
C THR A 363 -29.72 -24.13 6.00
N ILE A 364 -29.29 -24.74 7.10
CA ILE A 364 -28.09 -24.36 7.86
C ILE A 364 -27.20 -25.61 8.00
N THR A 365 -26.06 -25.64 7.30
CA THR A 365 -25.24 -26.85 7.24
C THR A 365 -23.73 -26.61 7.28
N GLY A 366 -22.98 -27.47 7.97
CA GLY A 366 -21.50 -27.44 7.94
C GLY A 366 -20.86 -26.22 8.60
N ASN A 367 -21.60 -25.38 9.33
CA ASN A 367 -21.04 -24.18 9.95
C ASN A 367 -20.33 -24.55 11.26
N LEU A 368 -19.21 -23.87 11.57
CA LEU A 368 -18.55 -23.97 12.87
C LEU A 368 -18.60 -22.62 13.59
N ILE A 369 -19.11 -22.66 14.82
CA ILE A 369 -19.25 -21.48 15.67
C ILE A 369 -18.48 -21.69 16.97
N ASP A 370 -17.58 -20.76 17.27
CA ASP A 370 -16.97 -20.61 18.59
C ASP A 370 -16.81 -19.13 18.92
N LEU A 371 -17.78 -18.58 19.63
CA LEU A 371 -17.78 -17.16 19.99
C LEU A 371 -16.78 -16.78 21.09
N GLY A 372 -16.02 -17.74 21.62
CA GLY A 372 -15.11 -17.48 22.73
C GLY A 372 -15.84 -16.93 23.96
N LYS A 373 -15.22 -16.00 24.68
CA LYS A 373 -15.80 -15.38 25.89
C LYS A 373 -16.69 -14.17 25.60
N ASN A 374 -16.65 -13.68 24.37
CA ASN A 374 -17.27 -12.40 23.99
C ASN A 374 -18.70 -12.59 23.46
N GLY A 375 -19.07 -13.82 23.06
CA GLY A 375 -20.41 -14.15 22.58
C GLY A 375 -21.48 -14.21 23.66
N SER A 376 -22.72 -13.93 23.28
CA SER A 376 -23.90 -14.11 24.14
C SER A 376 -24.57 -15.47 23.93
N ALA A 377 -24.72 -15.90 22.68
CA ALA A 377 -25.28 -17.21 22.31
C ALA A 377 -24.87 -17.59 20.89
N GLN A 378 -24.59 -18.87 20.64
CA GLN A 378 -24.11 -19.32 19.33
C GLN A 378 -25.20 -19.23 18.26
N ILE A 379 -26.44 -19.56 18.62
CA ILE A 379 -27.62 -19.50 17.74
C ILE A 379 -28.76 -18.91 18.56
N VAL A 380 -29.62 -18.07 17.98
CA VAL A 380 -30.82 -17.55 18.63
C VAL A 380 -31.96 -17.45 17.63
N GLY A 381 -33.18 -17.75 18.09
CA GLY A 381 -34.40 -17.66 17.28
C GLY A 381 -34.98 -19.04 16.97
N SER A 382 -36.19 -19.05 16.40
CA SER A 382 -36.88 -20.28 16.04
C SER A 382 -37.67 -20.06 14.78
N LEU A 383 -37.55 -21.00 13.86
CA LEU A 383 -38.20 -20.95 12.55
C LEU A 383 -39.22 -22.07 12.44
N PRO A 384 -40.32 -21.85 11.69
CA PRO A 384 -41.33 -22.88 11.47
C PRO A 384 -40.76 -24.10 10.72
N ASP A 385 -39.82 -23.88 9.82
CA ASP A 385 -39.16 -24.89 8.98
C ASP A 385 -37.68 -24.52 8.77
N VAL A 386 -36.80 -25.24 9.46
CA VAL A 386 -35.33 -25.08 9.33
C VAL A 386 -34.66 -26.45 9.33
N GLU A 387 -33.77 -26.65 8.36
CA GLU A 387 -32.93 -27.85 8.27
C GLU A 387 -31.56 -27.55 8.86
N PHE A 388 -31.14 -28.37 9.84
CA PHE A 388 -29.81 -28.33 10.43
C PHE A 388 -29.08 -29.65 10.20
N SER A 389 -27.85 -29.59 9.66
CA SER A 389 -26.97 -30.76 9.52
C SER A 389 -25.50 -30.38 9.65
N ASP A 390 -24.68 -31.26 10.24
CA ASP A 390 -23.21 -31.14 10.25
C ASP A 390 -22.66 -29.82 10.82
N ASN A 391 -23.41 -29.11 11.67
CA ASN A 391 -22.93 -27.88 12.30
C ASN A 391 -22.23 -28.21 13.62
N VAL A 392 -21.10 -27.54 13.88
CA VAL A 392 -20.28 -27.73 15.07
C VAL A 392 -20.32 -26.48 15.94
N LEU A 393 -20.61 -26.66 17.23
CA LEU A 393 -20.61 -25.61 18.24
C LEU A 393 -19.53 -25.89 19.29
N SER A 394 -18.82 -24.86 19.73
CA SER A 394 -17.85 -25.02 20.82
C SER A 394 -18.55 -25.36 22.14
N SER A 395 -17.97 -26.30 22.89
CA SER A 395 -18.45 -26.68 24.23
C SER A 395 -18.11 -25.57 25.22
N GLY A 396 -19.12 -25.00 25.89
CA GLY A 396 -18.95 -23.92 26.86
C GLY A 396 -19.79 -22.68 26.59
N ASN A 397 -20.31 -22.54 25.36
CA ASN A 397 -21.25 -21.51 24.96
C ASN A 397 -22.64 -22.10 24.66
N GLU A 398 -23.71 -21.43 25.07
CA GLU A 398 -25.08 -21.92 24.82
C GLU A 398 -25.54 -21.62 23.39
N ALA A 399 -26.31 -22.53 22.80
CA ALA A 399 -26.95 -22.35 21.49
C ALA A 399 -28.24 -21.51 21.58
N GLY A 400 -28.44 -20.76 22.67
CA GLY A 400 -29.64 -19.95 22.95
C GLY A 400 -30.93 -20.76 23.22
N ARG A 401 -31.08 -21.95 22.62
CA ARG A 401 -32.09 -22.98 22.89
C ARG A 401 -31.48 -24.39 22.81
N SER A 402 -32.16 -25.38 23.39
CA SER A 402 -31.67 -26.77 23.49
C SER A 402 -32.28 -27.75 22.47
N ASP A 403 -33.20 -27.29 21.59
CA ASP A 403 -34.07 -28.13 20.77
C ASP A 403 -33.60 -28.37 19.31
N PHE A 404 -32.46 -27.82 18.90
CA PHE A 404 -31.92 -28.03 17.55
C PHE A 404 -31.34 -29.44 17.38
N GLN A 405 -31.91 -30.24 16.47
CA GLN A 405 -31.32 -31.49 16.00
C GLN A 405 -30.25 -31.22 14.93
N GLY A 406 -29.25 -32.09 14.77
CA GLY A 406 -28.19 -31.91 13.77
C GLY A 406 -27.05 -30.95 14.17
N LEU A 407 -26.92 -30.64 15.46
CA LEU A 407 -25.80 -29.88 16.04
C LEU A 407 -24.87 -30.80 16.84
N GLU A 408 -23.58 -30.77 16.53
CA GLU A 408 -22.53 -31.38 17.34
C GLU A 408 -21.92 -30.34 18.28
N LYS A 409 -21.74 -30.71 19.56
CA LYS A 409 -21.00 -29.88 20.53
C LYS A 409 -19.62 -30.48 20.77
N MET A 410 -18.57 -29.71 20.55
CA MET A 410 -17.18 -30.18 20.64
C MET A 410 -16.30 -29.20 21.41
N ARG A 411 -15.33 -29.70 22.18
CA ARG A 411 -14.29 -28.85 22.77
C ARG A 411 -13.21 -28.52 21.74
N LEU A 412 -12.93 -27.23 21.57
CA LEU A 412 -12.02 -26.72 20.54
C LEU A 412 -10.82 -26.00 21.15
N THR A 413 -9.71 -26.02 20.42
CA THR A 413 -8.57 -25.10 20.56
C THR A 413 -8.46 -24.31 19.26
N ILE A 414 -8.13 -23.02 19.33
CA ILE A 414 -8.16 -22.16 18.14
C ILE A 414 -6.85 -21.36 18.06
N PRO A 415 -5.72 -21.99 17.67
CA PRO A 415 -4.49 -21.28 17.36
C PRO A 415 -4.63 -20.41 16.09
N ARG A 416 -3.74 -19.44 15.91
CA ARG A 416 -3.54 -18.79 14.60
C ARG A 416 -2.70 -19.70 13.70
N ASP A 417 -3.02 -19.74 12.41
CA ASP A 417 -2.24 -20.40 11.37
C ASP A 417 -1.08 -19.50 10.88
N THR A 418 -0.36 -19.95 9.86
CA THR A 418 0.77 -19.22 9.26
C THR A 418 0.35 -17.93 8.55
N HIS A 419 -0.92 -17.81 8.15
CA HIS A 419 -1.51 -16.61 7.55
C HIS A 419 -2.16 -15.68 8.60
N GLY A 420 -2.01 -16.02 9.89
CA GLY A 420 -2.55 -15.24 10.98
C GLY A 420 -4.05 -15.41 11.22
N LEU A 421 -4.73 -16.36 10.59
CA LEU A 421 -6.16 -16.65 10.81
C LEU A 421 -6.37 -17.71 11.89
N LEU A 422 -7.44 -17.59 12.65
CA LEU A 422 -7.81 -18.55 13.69
C LEU A 422 -8.32 -19.87 13.08
N GLN A 423 -7.62 -20.96 13.37
CA GLN A 423 -7.92 -22.29 12.85
C GLN A 423 -8.44 -23.21 13.98
N PRO A 424 -9.73 -23.61 13.97
CA PRO A 424 -10.26 -24.50 14.99
C PRO A 424 -9.71 -25.92 14.85
N ASN A 425 -9.19 -26.43 15.97
CA ASN A 425 -8.64 -27.75 16.12
C ASN A 425 -9.34 -28.50 17.27
N ASN A 426 -9.46 -29.81 17.17
CA ASN A 426 -9.88 -30.65 18.29
C ASN A 426 -8.77 -30.73 19.36
N GLU A 427 -9.06 -31.39 20.48
CA GLU A 427 -8.09 -31.57 21.58
C GLU A 427 -6.81 -32.33 21.18
N ALA A 428 -6.84 -33.07 20.07
CA ALA A 428 -5.67 -33.75 19.50
C ALA A 428 -4.87 -32.86 18.53
N GLY A 429 -5.21 -31.58 18.40
CA GLY A 429 -4.53 -30.61 17.53
C GLY A 429 -4.84 -30.77 16.03
N LYS A 430 -5.87 -31.54 15.66
CA LYS A 430 -6.26 -31.71 14.26
C LYS A 430 -7.34 -30.69 13.86
N PRO A 431 -7.25 -30.07 12.67
CA PRO A 431 -8.30 -29.21 12.14
C PRO A 431 -9.66 -29.91 12.12
N VAL A 432 -10.70 -29.20 12.58
CA VAL A 432 -12.10 -29.69 12.57
C VAL A 432 -12.98 -28.96 11.55
N PHE A 433 -12.47 -27.87 11.00
CA PHE A 433 -13.10 -27.13 9.91
C PHE A 433 -12.26 -27.29 8.65
N ALA A 434 -12.92 -27.62 7.54
CA ALA A 434 -12.30 -27.72 6.23
C ALA A 434 -12.91 -26.67 5.31
N TRP A 435 -12.04 -25.93 4.63
CA TRP A 435 -12.44 -25.05 3.54
C TRP A 435 -12.81 -25.89 2.32
N ASN A 436 -13.87 -25.49 1.63
CA ASN A 436 -14.19 -26.05 0.32
C ASN A 436 -13.35 -25.29 -0.72
N GLY A 437 -12.10 -25.70 -0.94
CA GLY A 437 -11.16 -25.01 -1.82
C GLY A 437 -9.87 -24.64 -1.09
N ASP A 438 -9.22 -23.56 -1.52
CA ASP A 438 -8.02 -23.03 -0.88
C ASP A 438 -8.32 -22.43 0.49
N ASN A 439 -7.34 -22.44 1.39
CA ASN A 439 -7.48 -21.78 2.69
C ASN A 439 -7.65 -20.26 2.47
N PRO A 440 -8.55 -19.60 3.21
CA PRO A 440 -8.70 -18.17 3.14
C PRO A 440 -7.39 -17.50 3.56
N ARG A 441 -7.07 -16.40 2.90
CA ARG A 441 -5.98 -15.50 3.27
C ARG A 441 -6.47 -14.07 3.17
N LEU A 442 -5.94 -13.21 4.01
CA LEU A 442 -6.22 -11.78 3.91
C LEU A 442 -5.61 -11.21 2.62
N LEU A 443 -6.30 -10.24 2.03
CA LEU A 443 -5.77 -9.44 0.93
C LEU A 443 -4.72 -8.48 1.51
N LYS A 444 -3.54 -8.43 0.90
CA LYS A 444 -2.53 -7.40 1.18
C LYS A 444 -2.99 -6.09 0.52
N ARG A 445 -2.62 -4.94 1.10
CA ARG A 445 -2.99 -3.62 0.52
C ARG A 445 -2.37 -3.39 -0.87
N SER A 446 -1.36 -4.19 -1.22
CA SER A 446 -0.73 -4.19 -2.52
C SER A 446 -1.44 -5.02 -3.59
N GLU A 447 -2.34 -5.91 -3.20
CA GLU A 447 -3.15 -6.72 -4.11
C GLU A 447 -4.42 -5.96 -4.53
N VAL A 448 -4.62 -4.76 -3.99
CA VAL A 448 -5.78 -3.90 -4.21
C VAL A 448 -5.33 -2.47 -4.45
N GLY A 449 -6.20 -1.66 -5.06
CA GLY A 449 -5.89 -0.27 -5.38
C GLY A 449 -4.79 -0.12 -6.43
N PRO A 450 -4.30 1.11 -6.65
CA PRO A 450 -3.36 1.38 -7.72
C PRO A 450 -1.96 0.89 -7.39
N SER A 451 -1.31 0.23 -8.35
CA SER A 451 0.04 -0.35 -8.19
C SER A 451 1.12 0.69 -7.84
N TRP A 452 0.90 1.95 -8.21
CA TRP A 452 1.78 3.10 -7.96
C TRP A 452 1.36 3.98 -6.78
N HIS A 453 0.14 3.84 -6.24
CA HIS A 453 -0.32 4.63 -5.08
C HIS A 453 0.25 4.13 -3.75
N VAL A 454 0.76 2.91 -3.76
CA VAL A 454 1.75 2.53 -2.80
C VAL A 454 2.84 3.59 -2.91
N ALA A 455 2.92 4.57 -1.98
CA ALA A 455 4.07 5.44 -1.88
C ALA A 455 5.24 4.50 -1.62
N LEU A 456 5.85 4.06 -2.72
CA LEU A 456 6.80 2.99 -2.70
C LEU A 456 7.96 3.53 -1.88
N PRO A 457 8.50 2.71 -0.99
CA PRO A 457 9.66 3.10 -0.24
C PRO A 457 10.74 3.69 -1.16
N VAL A 458 11.50 4.64 -0.63
CA VAL A 458 12.73 5.25 -1.16
C VAL A 458 13.84 4.20 -1.27
N LEU A 459 13.55 3.04 -1.83
CA LEU A 459 14.56 2.02 -2.03
C LEU A 459 15.48 2.55 -3.11
N GLY A 460 16.62 3.06 -2.69
CA GLY A 460 17.68 3.65 -3.49
C GLY A 460 18.28 2.70 -4.51
N ALA A 461 17.46 2.25 -5.47
CA ALA A 461 17.71 1.54 -6.72
C ALA A 461 16.62 0.56 -7.16
N LEU A 462 15.53 0.33 -6.40
CA LEU A 462 14.44 -0.51 -6.89
C LEU A 462 13.40 0.34 -7.62
N ASN A 463 13.13 0.01 -8.88
CA ASN A 463 12.05 0.64 -9.64
C ASN A 463 10.67 0.09 -9.20
N ALA A 464 9.59 0.73 -9.66
CA ALA A 464 8.22 0.35 -9.30
C ALA A 464 7.89 -1.11 -9.62
N ASP A 465 8.47 -1.67 -10.69
CA ASP A 465 8.32 -3.08 -11.03
C ASP A 465 9.03 -4.00 -10.03
N GLN A 466 10.27 -3.68 -9.64
CA GLN A 466 11.04 -4.46 -8.66
C GLN A 466 10.37 -4.43 -7.29
N VAL A 467 9.88 -3.27 -6.84
CA VAL A 467 9.11 -3.17 -5.60
C VAL A 467 7.77 -3.88 -5.74
N GLY A 468 7.09 -3.77 -6.88
CA GLY A 468 5.87 -4.50 -7.18
C GLY A 468 6.07 -6.02 -7.11
N ARG A 469 7.15 -6.55 -7.70
CA ARG A 469 7.53 -7.98 -7.61
C ARG A 469 7.81 -8.40 -6.18
N LEU A 470 8.59 -7.59 -5.46
CA LEU A 470 8.91 -7.83 -4.06
C LEU A 470 7.65 -7.93 -3.22
N ILE A 471 6.72 -6.99 -3.41
CA ILE A 471 5.44 -6.90 -2.70
C ILE A 471 4.48 -8.05 -3.08
N ARG A 472 4.44 -8.45 -4.35
CA ARG A 472 3.62 -9.56 -4.84
C ARG A 472 4.18 -10.94 -4.46
N GLY A 473 5.46 -11.00 -4.08
CA GLY A 473 6.15 -12.27 -3.82
C GLY A 473 6.55 -12.99 -5.10
N ASP A 474 6.68 -12.26 -6.22
CA ASP A 474 7.01 -12.80 -7.55
C ASP A 474 8.52 -13.11 -7.67
N PHE A 475 9.02 -14.02 -6.82
CA PHE A 475 10.40 -14.51 -6.89
C PHE A 475 10.42 -15.89 -7.54
N ASN A 476 11.37 -16.13 -8.44
CA ASN A 476 11.58 -17.47 -8.99
C ASN A 476 12.10 -18.40 -7.88
N GLU A 477 11.52 -19.60 -7.74
CA GLU A 477 12.10 -20.65 -6.90
C GLU A 477 13.57 -20.89 -7.32
N GLY A 478 14.50 -20.82 -6.35
CA GLY A 478 15.93 -21.02 -6.58
C GLY A 478 16.78 -19.75 -6.72
N ASP A 479 16.22 -18.56 -6.46
CA ASP A 479 17.05 -17.36 -6.26
C ASP A 479 17.77 -17.44 -4.90
N GLY A 480 19.04 -17.85 -4.94
CA GLY A 480 19.87 -18.07 -3.75
C GLY A 480 20.03 -16.84 -2.85
N LEU A 481 19.70 -15.63 -3.33
CA LEU A 481 19.67 -14.44 -2.51
C LEU A 481 18.44 -14.38 -1.59
N VAL A 482 17.25 -14.68 -2.12
CA VAL A 482 16.00 -14.69 -1.34
C VAL A 482 16.07 -15.76 -0.26
N GLU A 483 16.61 -16.94 -0.59
CA GLU A 483 16.86 -18.00 0.39
C GLU A 483 17.83 -17.55 1.49
N ALA A 484 18.89 -16.81 1.17
CA ALA A 484 19.83 -16.28 2.15
C ALA A 484 19.14 -15.29 3.11
N VAL A 485 18.25 -14.43 2.60
CA VAL A 485 17.45 -13.50 3.40
C VAL A 485 16.52 -14.25 4.35
N ILE A 486 15.77 -15.25 3.84
CA ILE A 486 14.85 -16.06 4.64
C ILE A 486 15.60 -16.83 5.73
N ASN A 487 16.77 -17.38 5.41
CA ASN A 487 17.63 -18.05 6.40
C ASN A 487 18.11 -17.10 7.49
N LYS A 488 18.51 -15.86 7.13
CA LYS A 488 18.89 -14.83 8.11
C LYS A 488 17.69 -14.43 8.97
N ALA A 489 16.52 -14.19 8.38
CA ALA A 489 15.28 -13.89 9.09
C ALA A 489 14.85 -15.00 10.06
N SER A 490 14.93 -16.26 9.61
CA SER A 490 14.69 -17.44 10.45
C SER A 490 15.65 -17.50 11.64
N LEU A 491 16.92 -17.17 11.44
CA LEU A 491 17.90 -17.10 12.53
C LEU A 491 17.57 -15.98 13.53
N ILE A 492 17.16 -14.80 13.05
CA ILE A 492 16.72 -13.68 13.89
C ILE A 492 15.57 -14.11 14.82
N LEU A 493 14.55 -14.79 14.26
CA LEU A 493 13.43 -15.35 15.03
C LEU A 493 13.89 -16.38 16.06
N LYS A 494 14.76 -17.32 15.64
CA LYS A 494 15.26 -18.40 16.49
C LYS A 494 16.10 -17.89 17.66
N GLU A 495 16.97 -16.92 17.41
CA GLU A 495 17.86 -16.32 18.41
C GLU A 495 17.14 -15.29 19.29
N GLN A 496 15.91 -14.90 18.94
CA GLN A 496 15.14 -13.87 19.64
C GLN A 496 15.94 -12.57 19.80
N ARG A 497 16.65 -12.15 18.73
CA ARG A 497 17.47 -10.93 18.75
C ARG A 497 16.65 -9.71 19.17
N SER A 498 17.30 -8.79 19.86
CA SER A 498 16.70 -7.57 20.39
C SER A 498 17.76 -6.47 20.49
N TYR A 499 17.36 -5.23 20.22
CA TYR A 499 18.24 -4.07 20.13
C TYR A 499 17.65 -2.89 20.87
N THR A 500 18.47 -2.14 21.61
CA THR A 500 18.06 -0.91 22.30
C THR A 500 19.25 0.05 22.42
N VAL A 501 18.95 1.35 22.44
CA VAL A 501 19.93 2.41 22.76
C VAL A 501 20.51 2.24 24.17
N THR A 502 19.78 1.58 25.07
CA THR A 502 20.17 1.40 26.48
C THR A 502 21.06 0.17 26.73
N SER A 503 21.49 -0.53 25.67
CA SER A 503 22.32 -1.73 25.82
C SER A 503 23.78 -1.42 26.16
N ASN A 504 24.22 -0.18 25.91
CA ASN A 504 25.59 0.23 26.21
C ASN A 504 25.71 0.58 27.72
N GLU A 505 26.72 0.06 28.41
CA GLU A 505 26.93 0.30 29.86
C GLU A 505 27.33 1.75 30.17
N ARG A 506 27.63 2.57 29.16
CA ARG A 506 27.98 3.97 29.31
C ARG A 506 26.78 4.83 29.73
N ILE A 507 27.09 5.95 30.41
CA ILE A 507 26.10 6.98 30.73
C ILE A 507 26.31 8.16 29.75
N PRO A 508 25.33 8.52 28.92
CA PRO A 508 25.44 9.67 28.03
C PRO A 508 25.49 10.98 28.83
N PRO A 509 26.02 12.09 28.26
CA PRO A 509 26.14 13.37 28.97
C PRO A 509 24.81 13.94 29.50
N SER A 510 23.66 13.55 28.94
CA SER A 510 22.33 13.90 29.44
C SER A 510 22.00 13.29 30.81
N GLY A 511 22.65 12.19 31.19
CA GLY A 511 22.27 11.35 32.32
C GLY A 511 21.06 10.44 32.05
N ASP A 512 20.43 10.54 30.87
CA ASP A 512 19.33 9.68 30.44
C ASP A 512 19.86 8.63 29.46
N ILE A 513 19.86 7.36 29.88
CA ILE A 513 20.34 6.22 29.09
C ILE A 513 19.59 6.01 27.77
N ARG A 514 18.43 6.67 27.59
CA ARG A 514 17.65 6.65 26.34
C ARG A 514 18.12 7.66 25.30
N SER A 515 19.02 8.59 25.67
CA SER A 515 19.67 9.49 24.73
C SER A 515 20.66 8.74 23.85
N TYR A 516 20.45 8.79 22.53
CA TYR A 516 21.42 8.25 21.59
C TYR A 516 22.77 8.93 21.73
N TYR A 517 23.83 8.15 21.78
CA TYR A 517 25.18 8.69 21.69
C TYR A 517 26.12 7.84 20.86
N SER A 518 27.08 8.55 20.30
CA SER A 518 28.22 7.97 19.63
C SER A 518 29.42 8.88 19.72
N THR A 519 30.59 8.39 19.35
CA THR A 519 31.80 9.20 19.22
C THR A 519 32.21 9.39 17.76
N GLY A 520 32.94 10.47 17.46
CA GLY A 520 33.40 10.72 16.10
C GLY A 520 34.43 9.66 15.64
N PRO A 521 34.33 9.12 14.40
CA PRO A 521 35.11 7.96 13.95
C PRO A 521 36.63 8.18 13.85
N TYR A 522 37.05 9.44 13.70
CA TYR A 522 38.43 9.82 13.43
C TYR A 522 39.08 10.55 14.61
N TRP A 523 38.53 10.39 15.81
CA TRP A 523 39.01 11.08 17.02
C TRP A 523 39.66 10.07 17.96
N TRP A 524 40.93 10.31 18.27
CA TRP A 524 41.77 9.41 19.04
C TRP A 524 42.23 10.07 20.33
N ARG A 525 42.55 9.26 21.34
CA ARG A 525 43.21 9.74 22.55
C ARG A 525 44.48 10.53 22.19
N ASN A 526 44.64 11.67 22.83
CA ASN A 526 45.81 12.51 22.65
C ASN A 526 47.03 11.88 23.33
N PRO A 527 48.06 11.45 22.57
CA PRO A 527 49.25 10.85 23.19
C PRO A 527 50.07 11.87 24.00
N ASP A 528 49.82 13.17 23.82
CA ASP A 528 50.57 14.25 24.47
C ASP A 528 49.99 14.65 25.84
N THR A 529 48.90 14.02 26.29
CA THR A 529 48.27 14.30 27.59
C THR A 529 48.11 13.04 28.44
N ALA A 530 48.20 13.20 29.77
CA ALA A 530 48.19 12.08 30.71
C ALA A 530 46.85 11.34 30.78
N ASP A 531 45.75 12.03 30.48
CA ASP A 531 44.39 11.50 30.46
C ASP A 531 43.90 11.17 29.04
N GLY A 532 44.69 11.49 28.01
CA GLY A 532 44.33 11.31 26.61
C GLY A 532 43.33 12.32 26.08
N LEU A 533 43.04 13.41 26.80
CA LEU A 533 42.09 14.46 26.41
C LEU A 533 42.78 15.80 26.07
N PRO A 534 42.14 16.68 25.29
CA PRO A 534 41.01 16.40 24.40
C PRO A 534 41.42 15.44 23.29
N TYR A 535 40.50 14.65 22.75
CA TYR A 535 40.83 13.78 21.62
C TYR A 535 41.32 14.59 20.41
N VAL A 536 42.19 13.99 19.59
CA VAL A 536 42.80 14.59 18.40
C VAL A 536 42.33 13.88 17.13
N ARG A 537 42.14 14.64 16.05
CA ARG A 537 41.61 14.13 14.77
C ARG A 537 42.71 13.48 13.93
N ARG A 538 42.43 12.30 13.38
CA ARG A 538 43.25 11.59 12.37
C ARG A 538 42.35 11.16 11.21
N ASP A 539 42.30 11.96 10.15
CA ASP A 539 41.30 11.77 9.07
C ASP A 539 41.54 10.47 8.30
N GLY A 540 40.49 9.66 8.13
CA GLY A 540 40.57 8.35 7.49
C GLY A 540 41.11 7.22 8.37
N GLU A 541 41.68 7.53 9.55
CA GLU A 541 42.12 6.52 10.53
C GLU A 541 41.00 6.22 11.52
N PHE A 542 40.36 5.07 11.36
CA PHE A 542 39.21 4.66 12.14
C PHE A 542 39.56 4.27 13.58
N ASN A 543 39.01 4.96 14.58
CA ASN A 543 39.14 4.58 15.99
C ASN A 543 38.11 3.50 16.36
N PRO A 544 38.53 2.25 16.65
CA PRO A 544 37.61 1.16 16.99
C PRO A 544 36.86 1.39 18.31
N GLU A 545 37.36 2.27 19.20
CA GLU A 545 36.65 2.66 20.42
C GLU A 545 35.25 3.19 20.11
N ARG A 546 35.06 3.82 18.94
CA ARG A 546 33.74 4.31 18.50
C ARG A 546 32.67 3.25 18.65
N ASP A 547 32.87 2.07 18.07
CA ASP A 547 31.81 1.07 18.00
C ASP A 547 31.58 0.35 19.34
N ILE A 548 32.52 0.45 20.28
CA ILE A 548 32.36 -0.09 21.64
C ILE A 548 31.51 0.86 22.49
N VAL A 549 31.75 2.17 22.37
CA VAL A 549 31.13 3.19 23.23
C VAL A 549 29.97 3.92 22.56
N SER A 550 29.47 3.44 21.41
CA SER A 550 28.36 4.08 20.68
C SER A 550 27.16 3.15 20.57
N ASP A 551 25.99 3.73 20.40
CA ASP A 551 24.76 2.96 20.10
C ASP A 551 24.63 2.63 18.61
N ARG A 552 25.53 3.22 17.79
CA ARG A 552 25.55 3.08 16.34
C ARG A 552 25.52 1.61 15.86
N PRO A 553 26.32 0.66 16.38
CA PRO A 553 26.24 -0.73 15.92
C PRO A 553 24.90 -1.39 16.24
N ALA A 554 24.30 -1.09 17.40
CA ALA A 554 22.99 -1.61 17.77
C ALA A 554 21.88 -1.04 16.87
N LEU A 555 21.96 0.25 16.53
CA LEU A 555 21.06 0.89 15.58
C LEU A 555 21.15 0.24 14.19
N HIS A 556 22.36 0.08 13.66
CA HIS A 556 22.59 -0.49 12.33
C HIS A 556 22.12 -1.94 12.28
N ALA A 557 22.44 -2.75 13.28
CA ALA A 557 21.97 -4.13 13.38
C ALA A 557 20.44 -4.24 13.50
N MET A 558 19.80 -3.32 14.22
CA MET A 558 18.34 -3.26 14.31
C MET A 558 17.71 -2.99 12.94
N VAL A 559 18.22 -1.99 12.20
CA VAL A 559 17.72 -1.65 10.87
C VAL A 559 17.92 -2.82 9.90
N ASP A 560 19.10 -3.44 9.91
CA ASP A 560 19.40 -4.61 9.07
C ASP A 560 18.46 -5.79 9.35
N ASP A 561 18.23 -6.11 10.63
CA ASP A 561 17.36 -7.22 11.01
C ASP A 561 15.89 -6.93 10.70
N VAL A 562 15.41 -5.69 10.90
CA VAL A 562 14.08 -5.26 10.46
C VAL A 562 13.93 -5.44 8.95
N TRP A 563 14.93 -5.02 8.16
CA TRP A 563 14.93 -5.25 6.71
C TRP A 563 14.84 -6.72 6.33
N ASN A 564 15.69 -7.58 6.90
CA ASN A 564 15.70 -9.00 6.59
C ASN A 564 14.34 -9.65 6.92
N LEU A 565 13.73 -9.28 8.05
CA LEU A 565 12.40 -9.76 8.42
C LEU A 565 11.32 -9.26 7.46
N VAL A 566 11.36 -7.99 7.06
CA VAL A 566 10.39 -7.43 6.10
C VAL A 566 10.53 -8.12 4.75
N ILE A 567 11.73 -8.25 4.18
CA ILE A 567 11.92 -8.95 2.91
C ILE A 567 11.50 -10.42 3.00
N ALA A 568 11.83 -11.12 4.09
CA ALA A 568 11.39 -12.51 4.28
C ALA A 568 9.86 -12.60 4.36
N TYR A 569 9.19 -11.67 5.04
CA TYR A 569 7.73 -11.59 5.04
C TYR A 569 7.15 -11.40 3.64
N LEU A 570 7.74 -10.51 2.85
CA LEU A 570 7.30 -10.26 1.48
C LEU A 570 7.47 -11.48 0.57
N ALA A 571 8.60 -12.16 0.70
CA ALA A 571 8.92 -13.35 -0.08
C ALA A 571 8.08 -14.58 0.29
N THR A 572 7.68 -14.72 1.55
CA THR A 572 7.03 -15.95 2.05
C THR A 572 5.54 -15.78 2.39
N GLY A 573 5.09 -14.56 2.67
CA GLY A 573 3.78 -14.29 3.25
C GLY A 573 3.65 -14.72 4.73
N GLU A 574 4.71 -15.20 5.38
CA GLU A 574 4.65 -15.72 6.75
C GLU A 574 4.63 -14.60 7.80
N GLU A 575 3.46 -14.41 8.43
CA GLU A 575 3.21 -13.37 9.44
C GLU A 575 4.22 -13.31 10.62
N PRO A 576 4.85 -14.41 11.09
CA PRO A 576 5.88 -14.33 12.14
C PRO A 576 7.04 -13.35 11.84
N TYR A 577 7.48 -13.23 10.58
CA TYR A 577 8.53 -12.28 10.22
C TYR A 577 8.07 -10.83 10.40
N ALA A 578 6.87 -10.51 9.89
CA ALA A 578 6.24 -9.20 10.04
C ALA A 578 6.06 -8.84 11.52
N LEU A 579 5.49 -9.75 12.32
CA LEU A 579 5.26 -9.53 13.75
C LEU A 579 6.55 -9.30 14.54
N TYR A 580 7.64 -9.96 14.15
CA TYR A 580 8.93 -9.76 14.81
C TYR A 580 9.61 -8.46 14.40
N ALA A 581 9.48 -8.02 13.14
CA ALA A 581 9.91 -6.70 12.71
C ALA A 581 9.18 -5.61 13.53
N GLN A 582 7.87 -5.75 13.73
CA GLN A 582 7.09 -4.86 14.59
C GLN A 582 7.59 -4.87 16.05
N LYS A 583 7.97 -6.04 16.58
CA LYS A 583 8.55 -6.16 17.93
C LYS A 583 9.85 -5.34 18.05
N LEU A 584 10.78 -5.47 17.11
CA LEU A 584 12.04 -4.72 17.11
C LEU A 584 11.81 -3.20 17.07
N LEU A 585 10.92 -2.74 16.18
CA LEU A 585 10.55 -1.33 16.07
C LEU A 585 9.97 -0.79 17.40
N ARG A 586 9.07 -1.53 18.05
CA ARG A 586 8.50 -1.10 19.34
C ARG A 586 9.55 -0.99 20.44
N ILE A 587 10.49 -1.93 20.52
CA ILE A 587 11.56 -1.90 21.53
C ILE A 587 12.46 -0.67 21.33
N TRP A 588 12.82 -0.38 20.09
CA TRP A 588 13.72 0.72 19.77
C TRP A 588 13.06 2.10 19.89
N PHE A 589 11.78 2.25 19.53
CA PHE A 589 11.14 3.58 19.45
C PHE A 589 10.13 3.87 20.55
N LEU A 590 9.39 2.86 21.02
CA LEU A 590 8.16 3.09 21.81
C LEU A 590 8.27 2.66 23.27
N ASP A 591 9.16 1.71 23.59
CA ASP A 591 9.31 1.25 24.96
C ASP A 591 9.78 2.40 25.87
N THR A 592 9.09 2.58 26.99
CA THR A 592 9.35 3.74 27.88
C THR A 592 10.65 3.64 28.65
N LYS A 593 11.25 2.45 28.72
CA LYS A 593 12.53 2.19 29.40
C LYS A 593 13.68 2.03 28.41
N THR A 594 13.42 1.47 27.22
CA THR A 594 14.48 1.14 26.24
C THR A 594 14.43 1.97 24.97
N GLY A 595 13.34 2.69 24.70
CA GLY A 595 13.16 3.40 23.44
C GLY A 595 14.05 4.64 23.31
N MET A 596 14.72 4.80 22.18
CA MET A 596 15.52 5.97 21.83
C MET A 596 14.69 7.26 21.89
N LEU A 597 15.25 8.32 22.48
CA LEU A 597 14.64 9.66 22.39
C LEU A 597 14.78 10.21 20.96
N PRO A 598 13.79 10.99 20.45
CA PRO A 598 13.77 11.49 19.07
C PRO A 598 14.72 12.67 18.84
N ASP A 599 15.99 12.53 19.22
CA ASP A 599 17.06 13.52 19.02
C ASP A 599 18.45 12.89 18.87
N LEU A 600 19.41 13.69 18.40
CA LEU A 600 20.84 13.33 18.32
C LEU A 600 21.70 14.38 19.01
N ASN A 601 21.27 14.83 20.20
CA ASN A 601 22.01 15.83 20.96
C ASN A 601 23.43 15.38 21.31
N HIS A 602 23.65 14.07 21.41
CA HIS A 602 24.92 13.47 21.83
C HIS A 602 25.58 12.58 20.77
N ALA A 603 25.21 12.75 19.50
CA ALA A 603 25.82 12.00 18.40
C ALA A 603 27.20 12.55 18.02
N GLN A 604 28.12 11.64 17.73
CA GLN A 604 29.54 11.86 17.44
C GLN A 604 30.20 12.88 18.37
N ALA A 605 29.97 12.72 19.67
CA ALA A 605 30.71 13.39 20.72
C ALA A 605 32.22 13.22 20.51
N ILE A 606 32.98 14.21 20.97
CA ILE A 606 34.44 14.18 20.96
C ILE A 606 34.87 14.37 22.41
N PRO A 607 35.39 13.31 23.07
CA PRO A 607 35.81 13.41 24.47
C PRO A 607 36.78 14.58 24.71
N GLY A 608 36.43 15.43 25.68
CA GLY A 608 37.17 16.64 26.03
C GLY A 608 36.94 17.85 25.11
N VAL A 609 36.04 17.76 24.12
CA VAL A 609 35.77 18.84 23.15
C VAL A 609 34.29 19.19 23.07
N THR A 610 33.41 18.20 22.85
CA THR A 610 31.97 18.44 22.71
C THR A 610 31.17 17.19 23.01
N ASP A 611 29.99 17.38 23.62
CA ASP A 611 29.08 16.29 24.00
C ASP A 611 28.24 15.77 22.82
N GLY A 612 28.27 16.44 21.67
CA GLY A 612 27.60 16.04 20.43
C GLY A 612 27.62 17.16 19.38
N ARG A 613 27.42 16.82 18.11
CA ARG A 613 27.59 17.78 16.99
C ARG A 613 26.79 17.41 15.76
N GLY A 614 26.58 18.39 14.87
CA GLY A 614 25.85 18.22 13.61
C GLY A 614 26.30 17.01 12.79
N THR A 615 27.62 16.79 12.67
CA THR A 615 28.17 15.67 11.88
C THR A 615 27.73 14.28 12.36
N GLY A 616 27.21 14.18 13.58
CA GLY A 616 26.65 12.95 14.13
C GLY A 616 25.32 12.54 13.54
N ILE A 617 24.61 13.43 12.82
CA ILE A 617 23.35 13.11 12.15
C ILE A 617 23.52 11.95 11.16
N ILE A 618 24.67 11.88 10.47
CA ILE A 618 24.99 10.82 9.53
C ILE A 618 24.96 9.40 10.14
N ASP A 619 25.09 9.26 11.47
CA ASP A 619 24.98 7.96 12.14
C ASP A 619 23.60 7.31 11.91
N THR A 620 22.58 8.15 11.78
CA THR A 620 21.17 7.75 11.56
C THR A 620 20.75 7.81 10.11
N LEU A 621 21.68 7.92 9.16
CA LEU A 621 21.33 7.89 7.74
C LEU A 621 20.62 6.58 7.34
N VAL A 622 20.87 5.49 8.08
CA VAL A 622 20.13 4.21 8.00
C VAL A 622 18.61 4.35 8.26
N PHE A 623 18.15 5.47 8.80
CA PHE A 623 16.72 5.76 8.87
C PHE A 623 16.08 5.96 7.50
N VAL A 624 16.83 6.35 6.48
CA VAL A 624 16.34 6.39 5.09
C VAL A 624 15.84 5.01 4.68
N GLU A 625 16.61 3.97 5.00
CA GLU A 625 16.25 2.59 4.73
C GLU A 625 15.20 2.08 5.74
N LEU A 626 15.25 2.51 6.99
CA LEU A 626 14.28 2.04 7.98
C LEU A 626 12.85 2.51 7.69
N VAL A 627 12.65 3.79 7.32
CA VAL A 627 11.31 4.30 6.99
C VAL A 627 10.69 3.55 5.82
N ASP A 628 11.56 3.02 4.95
CA ASP A 628 11.15 2.22 3.83
C ASP A 628 10.72 0.80 4.22
N ALA A 629 11.50 0.12 5.06
CA ALA A 629 11.12 -1.17 5.62
C ALA A 629 9.79 -1.05 6.38
N ILE A 630 9.62 0.02 7.16
CA ILE A 630 8.35 0.32 7.85
C ILE A 630 7.24 0.50 6.83
N LYS A 631 7.45 1.28 5.77
CA LYS A 631 6.44 1.50 4.73
C LYS A 631 6.06 0.19 4.01
N LEU A 632 7.03 -0.62 3.58
CA LEU A 632 6.76 -1.95 3.00
C LEU A 632 5.92 -2.82 3.93
N LEU A 633 6.24 -2.79 5.22
CA LEU A 633 5.52 -3.53 6.23
C LEU A 633 4.09 -3.00 6.40
N GLU A 634 3.87 -1.67 6.39
CA GLU A 634 2.53 -1.06 6.41
C GLU A 634 1.68 -1.47 5.20
N LEU A 635 2.30 -1.59 4.03
CA LEU A 635 1.63 -1.91 2.77
C LEU A 635 1.32 -3.40 2.64
N SER A 636 2.19 -4.24 3.17
CA SER A 636 2.14 -5.68 2.92
C SER A 636 1.50 -6.43 4.07
N CYS A 637 1.54 -5.88 5.30
CA CYS A 637 0.84 -6.45 6.44
C CYS A 637 -0.66 -6.44 6.19
N THR A 638 -1.29 -7.56 6.51
CA THR A 638 -2.75 -7.73 6.43
C THR A 638 -3.50 -7.04 7.58
N GLY A 639 -2.77 -6.49 8.57
CA GLY A 639 -3.30 -5.69 9.67
C GLY A 639 -2.53 -4.40 9.91
N THR A 640 -3.09 -3.50 10.73
CA THR A 640 -2.40 -2.29 11.20
C THR A 640 -1.17 -2.66 12.01
N LEU A 641 -0.04 -2.01 11.73
CA LEU A 641 1.19 -2.22 12.48
C LEU A 641 1.00 -1.74 13.94
N SER A 642 1.28 -2.61 14.91
CA SER A 642 1.11 -2.25 16.31
C SER A 642 2.09 -1.13 16.68
N GLY A 643 1.56 0.03 17.07
CA GLY A 643 2.37 1.21 17.36
C GLY A 643 2.67 2.09 16.15
N GLN A 644 2.04 1.85 14.98
CA GLN A 644 2.31 2.58 13.73
C GLN A 644 2.18 4.10 13.90
N THR A 645 1.08 4.55 14.49
CA THR A 645 0.84 5.97 14.75
C THR A 645 1.94 6.55 15.63
N GLN A 646 2.31 5.87 16.71
CA GLN A 646 3.34 6.32 17.64
C GLN A 646 4.75 6.34 17.01
N ILE A 647 5.05 5.40 16.09
CA ILE A 647 6.32 5.41 15.33
C ILE A 647 6.34 6.61 14.39
N ARG A 648 5.24 6.89 13.69
CA ARG A 648 5.11 8.08 12.83
C ARG A 648 5.22 9.37 13.65
N GLU A 649 4.64 9.42 14.84
CA GLU A 649 4.79 10.54 15.79
C GLU A 649 6.24 10.71 16.26
N TRP A 650 6.95 9.61 16.54
CA TRP A 650 8.37 9.65 16.89
C TRP A 650 9.20 10.26 15.76
N PHE A 651 9.00 9.81 14.51
CA PHE A 651 9.67 10.38 13.35
C PHE A 651 9.27 11.83 13.09
N GLY A 652 8.03 12.23 13.37
CA GLY A 652 7.58 13.62 13.31
C GLY A 652 8.33 14.51 14.30
N THR A 653 8.48 14.04 15.54
CA THR A 653 9.24 14.75 16.59
C THR A 653 10.72 14.85 16.23
N PHE A 654 11.29 13.75 15.72
CA PHE A 654 12.69 13.73 15.25
C PHE A 654 12.91 14.67 14.05
N LEU A 655 11.96 14.74 13.11
CA LEU A 655 12.02 15.64 11.96
C LEU A 655 11.96 17.12 12.38
N GLU A 656 11.16 17.46 13.41
CA GLU A 656 11.18 18.79 14.01
C GLU A 656 12.53 19.10 14.63
N TRP A 657 13.08 18.20 15.45
CA TRP A 657 14.41 18.36 16.02
C TRP A 657 15.47 18.56 14.92
N LEU A 658 15.46 17.72 13.88
CA LEU A 658 16.38 17.79 12.75
C LEU A 658 16.30 19.13 12.01
N SER A 659 15.10 19.73 11.95
CA SER A 659 14.85 20.98 11.22
C SER A 659 15.23 22.25 11.98
N TYR A 660 15.14 22.22 13.31
CA TYR A 660 15.21 23.43 14.14
C TYR A 660 16.33 23.43 15.19
N HIS A 661 16.85 22.27 15.60
CA HIS A 661 17.92 22.20 16.59
C HIS A 661 19.25 22.74 16.01
N PRO A 662 20.13 23.42 16.80
CA PRO A 662 21.41 23.93 16.30
C PRO A 662 22.30 22.89 15.61
N ASN A 663 22.34 21.65 16.10
CA ASN A 663 23.08 20.56 15.42
C ASN A 663 22.49 20.23 14.05
N GLY A 664 21.15 20.16 13.93
CA GLY A 664 20.45 19.97 12.66
C GLY A 664 20.70 21.11 11.67
N ILE A 665 20.63 22.35 12.14
CA ILE A 665 20.93 23.54 11.33
C ILE A 665 22.39 23.53 10.86
N ALA A 666 23.33 23.15 11.73
CA ALA A 666 24.75 23.08 11.39
C ALA A 666 25.00 22.05 10.28
N GLU A 667 24.42 20.85 10.39
CA GLU A 667 24.55 19.80 9.38
C GLU A 667 23.88 20.17 8.06
N ARG A 668 22.67 20.75 8.11
CA ARG A 668 22.00 21.31 6.93
C ARG A 668 22.90 22.31 6.20
N ASN A 669 23.68 23.11 6.93
CA ASN A 669 24.53 24.13 6.35
C ASN A 669 25.92 23.60 5.95
N ALA A 670 26.20 22.30 6.15
CA ALA A 670 27.44 21.68 5.68
C ALA A 670 27.52 21.78 4.16
N LYS A 671 28.75 22.01 3.67
CA LYS A 671 29.02 22.30 2.24
C LYS A 671 29.42 21.06 1.45
N ASN A 672 29.77 19.97 2.13
CA ASN A 672 30.21 18.70 1.57
C ASN A 672 29.08 17.64 1.68
N ASN A 673 29.43 16.37 1.53
CA ASN A 673 28.54 15.22 1.58
C ASN A 673 27.58 15.20 2.79
N HIS A 674 27.98 15.72 3.94
CA HIS A 674 27.12 15.82 5.13
C HIS A 674 25.84 16.64 4.86
N GLY A 675 25.94 17.73 4.09
CA GLY A 675 24.78 18.56 3.74
C GLY A 675 23.81 17.85 2.78
N THR A 676 24.34 16.98 1.92
CA THR A 676 23.55 16.14 1.00
C THR A 676 22.90 14.98 1.76
N ALA A 677 23.64 14.32 2.65
CA ALA A 677 23.13 13.27 3.53
C ALA A 677 21.99 13.79 4.44
N TYR A 678 22.15 15.00 4.99
CA TYR A 678 21.08 15.67 5.74
C TYR A 678 19.82 15.87 4.87
N ASP A 679 19.98 16.39 3.65
CA ASP A 679 18.84 16.63 2.76
C ASP A 679 18.15 15.33 2.37
N LEU A 680 18.90 14.24 2.13
CA LEU A 680 18.36 12.91 1.87
C LEU A 680 17.56 12.39 3.07
N GLN A 681 18.15 12.41 4.27
CA GLN A 681 17.48 11.92 5.47
C GLN A 681 16.21 12.73 5.79
N GLN A 682 16.29 14.07 5.70
CA GLN A 682 15.14 14.92 5.92
C GLN A 682 14.03 14.67 4.89
N LEU A 683 14.40 14.49 3.61
CA LEU A 683 13.46 14.23 2.53
C LEU A 683 12.79 12.86 2.67
N ALA A 684 13.54 11.80 3.00
CA ALA A 684 12.99 10.47 3.20
C ALA A 684 11.97 10.44 4.35
N ILE A 685 12.29 11.06 5.49
CA ILE A 685 11.37 11.13 6.63
C ILE A 685 10.16 12.03 6.32
N ALA A 686 10.36 13.17 5.66
CA ALA A 686 9.25 14.03 5.24
C ALA A 686 8.31 13.33 4.27
N HIS A 687 8.85 12.56 3.31
CA HIS A 687 8.08 11.75 2.38
C HIS A 687 7.29 10.65 3.10
N PHE A 688 7.95 9.89 3.99
CA PHE A 688 7.30 8.86 4.82
C PHE A 688 6.11 9.41 5.65
N LEU A 689 6.24 10.63 6.17
CA LEU A 689 5.22 11.30 6.96
C LEU A 689 4.18 12.07 6.12
N GLY A 690 4.24 12.02 4.78
CA GLY A 690 3.31 12.73 3.89
C GLY A 690 3.44 14.27 3.93
N LYS A 691 4.62 14.82 4.25
CA LYS A 691 4.86 16.26 4.38
C LYS A 691 5.24 16.90 3.02
N SER A 692 4.33 16.85 2.04
CA SER A 692 4.61 17.25 0.64
C SER A 692 5.23 18.64 0.47
N ASN A 693 4.74 19.65 1.21
CA ASN A 693 5.29 21.01 1.15
C ASN A 693 6.75 21.08 1.63
N LEU A 694 7.11 20.31 2.67
CA LEU A 694 8.49 20.24 3.14
C LEU A 694 9.37 19.52 2.12
N SER A 695 8.90 18.40 1.56
CA SER A 695 9.60 17.65 0.52
C SER A 695 9.94 18.52 -0.70
N ALA A 696 8.97 19.27 -1.23
CA ALA A 696 9.18 20.19 -2.35
C ALA A 696 10.23 21.27 -2.04
N ASN A 697 10.21 21.83 -0.82
CA ASN A 697 11.20 22.81 -0.38
C ASN A 697 12.62 22.24 -0.25
N ILE A 698 12.76 20.98 0.17
CA ILE A 698 14.05 20.29 0.22
C ILE A 698 14.57 20.05 -1.19
N LEU A 699 13.74 19.54 -2.11
CA LEU A 699 14.10 19.33 -3.51
C LEU A 699 14.56 20.63 -4.18
N LYS A 700 13.84 21.73 -3.94
CA LYS A 700 14.24 23.06 -4.41
C LYS A 700 15.62 23.47 -3.85
N ARG A 701 15.87 23.27 -2.56
CA ARG A 701 17.19 23.52 -1.95
C ARG A 701 18.29 22.68 -2.60
N VAL A 702 18.03 21.41 -2.89
CA VAL A 702 19.00 20.52 -3.56
C VAL A 702 19.33 21.04 -4.96
N LYS A 703 18.30 21.32 -5.76
CA LYS A 703 18.42 21.85 -7.12
C LYS A 703 19.18 23.18 -7.18
N GLU A 704 18.80 24.14 -6.34
CA GLU A 704 19.30 25.52 -6.39
C GLU A 704 20.58 25.75 -5.58
N LYS A 705 20.86 24.94 -4.55
CA LYS A 705 21.93 25.20 -3.59
C LYS A 705 22.89 24.04 -3.34
N ARG A 706 22.54 22.78 -3.64
CA ARG A 706 23.48 21.65 -3.45
C ARG A 706 24.23 21.35 -4.73
N ILE A 707 23.52 20.97 -5.78
CA ILE A 707 24.10 20.60 -7.08
C ILE A 707 25.11 21.66 -7.57
N PRO A 708 24.73 22.95 -7.73
CA PRO A 708 25.66 23.97 -8.27
C PRO A 708 26.84 24.30 -7.35
N ASN A 709 26.75 24.03 -6.04
CA ASN A 709 27.82 24.38 -5.10
C ASN A 709 28.74 23.20 -4.73
N GLN A 710 28.32 21.97 -5.03
CA GLN A 710 29.10 20.76 -4.74
C GLN A 710 29.69 20.10 -5.98
N ILE A 711 29.10 20.32 -7.15
CA ILE A 711 29.48 19.67 -8.41
C ILE A 711 29.93 20.73 -9.41
N THR A 712 31.07 20.52 -10.07
CA THR A 712 31.53 21.41 -11.16
C THR A 712 30.91 21.02 -12.50
N MET A 713 31.10 21.83 -13.54
CA MET A 713 30.61 21.49 -14.88
C MET A 713 31.27 20.22 -15.47
N GLU A 714 32.46 19.88 -15.01
CA GLU A 714 33.19 18.64 -15.36
C GLU A 714 32.75 17.43 -14.52
N GLY A 715 31.81 17.61 -13.57
CA GLY A 715 31.35 16.54 -12.67
C GLY A 715 32.23 16.31 -11.44
N LEU A 716 33.23 17.16 -11.20
CA LEU A 716 34.10 17.04 -10.03
C LEU A 716 33.37 17.44 -8.75
N GLN A 717 33.77 16.84 -7.63
CA GLN A 717 33.24 17.14 -6.29
C GLN A 717 34.35 17.69 -5.38
N PRO A 718 34.68 18.99 -5.44
CA PRO A 718 35.98 19.51 -4.95
C PRO A 718 36.25 19.30 -3.46
N LEU A 719 35.22 19.30 -2.61
CA LEU A 719 35.38 19.07 -1.17
C LEU A 719 35.57 17.59 -0.81
N GLU A 720 35.06 16.68 -1.65
CA GLU A 720 35.23 15.23 -1.48
C GLU A 720 36.59 14.78 -2.02
N LEU A 721 37.04 15.38 -3.13
CA LEU A 721 38.35 15.13 -3.74
C LEU A 721 39.54 15.52 -2.84
N GLN A 722 39.33 16.35 -1.83
CA GLN A 722 40.35 16.75 -0.85
C GLN A 722 40.51 15.76 0.32
N ARG A 723 39.69 14.70 0.37
CA ARG A 723 39.68 13.74 1.48
C ARG A 723 40.64 12.58 1.21
N SER A 724 41.16 11.98 2.28
CA SER A 724 42.03 10.80 2.19
C SER A 724 41.33 9.56 1.63
N ARG A 725 39.99 9.52 1.67
CA ARG A 725 39.14 8.51 1.03
C ARG A 725 38.31 9.13 -0.12
N SER A 726 38.99 9.86 -1.02
CA SER A 726 38.32 10.71 -2.01
C SER A 726 37.36 9.96 -2.94
N TRP A 727 37.71 8.74 -3.37
CA TRP A 727 36.83 7.91 -4.20
C TRP A 727 35.52 7.61 -3.45
N SER A 728 35.65 7.07 -2.24
CA SER A 728 34.52 6.71 -1.38
C SER A 728 33.58 7.90 -1.16
N TYR A 729 34.13 9.06 -0.80
CA TYR A 729 33.32 10.26 -0.55
C TYR A 729 32.60 10.78 -1.80
N CYS A 730 33.25 10.72 -2.98
CA CYS A 730 32.62 11.14 -4.22
C CYS A 730 31.47 10.20 -4.62
N THR A 731 31.68 8.88 -4.52
CA THR A 731 30.65 7.90 -4.87
C THR A 731 29.48 7.92 -3.88
N GLU A 732 29.76 8.06 -2.58
CA GLU A 732 28.74 8.15 -1.52
C GLU A 732 27.88 9.40 -1.69
N ASN A 733 28.50 10.57 -1.91
CA ASN A 733 27.74 11.80 -2.10
C ASN A 733 26.88 11.78 -3.38
N LEU A 734 27.39 11.19 -4.47
CA LEU A 734 26.59 11.01 -5.69
C LEU A 734 25.40 10.07 -5.45
N GLU A 735 25.60 9.01 -4.69
CA GLU A 735 24.54 8.08 -4.34
C GLU A 735 23.44 8.76 -3.50
N HIS A 736 23.81 9.64 -2.56
CA HIS A 736 22.83 10.48 -1.86
C HIS A 736 22.02 11.36 -2.81
N PHE A 737 22.67 12.02 -3.78
CA PHE A 737 21.97 12.80 -4.80
C PHE A 737 21.04 11.94 -5.66
N ALA A 738 21.47 10.75 -6.06
CA ALA A 738 20.69 9.84 -6.87
C ALA A 738 19.43 9.36 -6.12
N ARG A 739 19.54 9.04 -4.83
CA ARG A 739 18.38 8.71 -3.98
C ARG A 739 17.43 9.91 -3.84
N ILE A 740 17.95 11.14 -3.62
CA ILE A 740 17.12 12.36 -3.59
C ILE A 740 16.38 12.55 -4.92
N ALA A 741 17.06 12.37 -6.05
CA ALA A 741 16.48 12.50 -7.39
C ALA A 741 15.37 11.47 -7.64
N ALA A 742 15.55 10.22 -7.16
CA ALA A 742 14.51 9.20 -7.22
C ALA A 742 13.25 9.61 -6.44
N ILE A 743 13.39 10.14 -5.21
CA ILE A 743 12.26 10.65 -4.42
C ILE A 743 11.57 11.82 -5.13
N GLY A 744 12.37 12.70 -5.75
CA GLY A 744 11.90 13.93 -6.41
C GLY A 744 10.85 13.70 -7.49
N ARG A 745 10.86 12.53 -8.14
CA ARG A 745 9.85 12.16 -9.15
C ARG A 745 8.42 12.20 -8.62
N ASN A 746 8.22 11.75 -7.37
CA ASN A 746 6.91 11.78 -6.70
C ASN A 746 6.34 13.20 -6.52
N TYR A 747 7.16 14.22 -6.77
CA TYR A 747 6.83 15.63 -6.65
C TYR A 747 7.00 16.38 -7.99
N GLY A 748 7.13 15.66 -9.11
CA GLY A 748 7.33 16.24 -10.44
C GLY A 748 8.72 16.87 -10.67
N GLU A 749 9.70 16.61 -9.80
CA GLU A 749 11.06 17.16 -9.93
C GLU A 749 12.02 16.15 -10.53
N ASN A 750 12.48 16.42 -11.75
CA ASN A 750 13.51 15.62 -12.43
C ASN A 750 14.91 16.22 -12.23
N LEU A 751 15.59 15.78 -11.16
CA LEU A 751 16.95 16.25 -10.85
C LEU A 751 18.03 15.60 -11.72
N PHE A 752 17.79 14.44 -12.33
CA PHE A 752 18.76 13.83 -13.25
C PHE A 752 18.86 14.62 -14.56
N ALA A 753 17.75 15.19 -15.04
CA ALA A 753 17.74 16.06 -16.22
C ALA A 753 18.19 17.50 -15.92
N TYR A 754 18.40 17.86 -14.65
CA TYR A 754 18.79 19.21 -14.27
C TYR A 754 20.24 19.53 -14.61
N LYS A 755 20.46 20.76 -15.08
CA LYS A 755 21.77 21.37 -15.28
C LYS A 755 21.73 22.81 -14.77
N SER A 756 22.68 23.18 -13.92
CA SER A 756 22.77 24.56 -13.41
C SER A 756 23.20 25.54 -14.51
N ALA A 757 23.10 26.84 -14.24
CA ALA A 757 23.57 27.89 -15.15
C ALA A 757 25.06 27.76 -15.48
N GLU A 758 25.86 27.33 -14.50
CA GLU A 758 27.30 27.08 -14.61
C GLU A 758 27.61 25.70 -15.19
N GLY A 759 26.61 24.86 -15.44
CA GLY A 759 26.75 23.57 -16.11
C GLY A 759 26.88 22.35 -15.20
N ALA A 760 26.75 22.50 -13.88
CA ALA A 760 26.77 21.39 -12.93
C ALA A 760 25.57 20.46 -13.14
N SER A 761 25.80 19.14 -13.13
CA SER A 761 24.76 18.12 -13.33
C SER A 761 25.11 16.82 -12.61
N LEU A 762 24.08 16.07 -12.19
CA LEU A 762 24.27 14.73 -11.61
C LEU A 762 24.83 13.74 -12.64
N LEU A 763 24.41 13.85 -13.91
CA LEU A 763 24.87 12.95 -14.97
C LEU A 763 26.34 13.18 -15.32
N THR A 764 26.84 14.42 -15.27
CA THR A 764 28.26 14.68 -15.49
C THR A 764 29.12 14.17 -14.34
N ALA A 765 28.66 14.28 -13.09
CA ALA A 765 29.33 13.68 -11.94
C ALA A 765 29.36 12.15 -12.00
N PHE A 766 28.25 11.54 -12.46
CA PHE A 766 28.18 10.11 -12.71
C PHE A 766 29.18 9.68 -13.79
N ASP A 767 29.18 10.35 -14.94
CA ASP A 767 30.08 10.04 -16.06
C ASP A 767 31.56 10.14 -15.67
N PHE A 768 31.91 11.15 -14.87
CA PHE A 768 33.25 11.29 -14.30
C PHE A 768 33.64 10.07 -13.46
N LEU A 769 32.79 9.63 -12.52
CA LEU A 769 33.08 8.48 -11.66
C LEU A 769 33.06 7.14 -12.42
N ALA A 770 32.09 6.94 -13.30
CA ALA A 770 31.95 5.71 -14.09
C ALA A 770 33.15 5.48 -15.03
N SER A 771 33.74 6.55 -15.58
CA SER A 771 34.94 6.43 -16.42
C SER A 771 36.13 5.84 -15.66
N HIS A 772 36.34 6.24 -14.40
CA HIS A 772 37.42 5.71 -13.55
C HIS A 772 37.13 4.31 -12.99
N ALA A 773 35.85 3.92 -12.89
CA ALA A 773 35.47 2.57 -12.47
C ALA A 773 35.70 1.53 -13.59
N CYS A 774 35.38 1.91 -14.84
CA CYS A 774 35.21 0.96 -15.94
C CYS A 774 36.27 1.04 -17.03
N ASP A 775 36.99 2.17 -17.16
CA ASP A 775 38.09 2.28 -18.11
C ASP A 775 39.43 1.98 -17.40
N PRO A 776 40.07 0.82 -17.65
CA PRO A 776 41.35 0.48 -17.03
C PRO A 776 42.50 1.41 -17.44
N ALA A 777 42.33 2.24 -18.49
CA ALA A 777 43.29 3.25 -18.89
C ALA A 777 43.19 4.55 -18.06
N VAL A 778 42.13 4.71 -17.25
CA VAL A 778 41.85 5.93 -16.49
C VAL A 778 42.04 5.65 -14.99
N SER A 779 43.23 5.94 -14.46
CA SER A 779 43.52 5.78 -13.03
C SER A 779 42.93 6.90 -12.19
N TRP A 780 42.43 6.60 -10.99
CA TRP A 780 42.00 7.61 -10.02
C TRP A 780 43.17 8.51 -9.58
N PRO A 781 43.14 9.82 -9.86
CA PRO A 781 44.29 10.71 -9.65
C PRO A 781 44.33 11.36 -8.25
N HIS A 782 43.47 10.93 -7.33
CA HIS A 782 43.33 11.50 -5.98
C HIS A 782 43.61 10.47 -4.87
N GLU A 783 43.77 10.94 -3.64
CA GLU A 783 44.12 10.09 -2.50
C GLU A 783 42.99 9.13 -2.12
N GLN A 784 43.28 7.84 -1.98
CA GLN A 784 42.35 6.82 -1.52
C GLN A 784 43.11 5.83 -0.62
N VAL A 785 43.09 6.08 0.69
CA VAL A 785 43.87 5.32 1.69
C VAL A 785 43.24 3.99 2.11
N THR A 786 42.01 3.71 1.66
CA THR A 786 41.31 2.44 1.86
C THR A 786 41.07 1.75 0.52
N GLU A 787 40.59 0.51 0.53
CA GLU A 787 40.11 -0.14 -0.70
C GLU A 787 39.01 0.70 -1.38
N TRP A 788 38.88 0.53 -2.70
CA TRP A 788 37.85 1.20 -3.49
C TRP A 788 36.50 0.60 -3.15
N GLN A 789 35.58 1.46 -2.72
CA GLN A 789 34.20 1.09 -2.44
C GLN A 789 33.38 1.23 -3.72
N THR A 790 32.87 0.10 -4.23
CA THR A 790 32.10 0.06 -5.48
C THR A 790 30.59 0.11 -5.23
N GLU A 791 30.15 -0.11 -4.00
CA GLU A 791 28.75 -0.24 -3.60
C GLU A 791 27.91 1.00 -3.91
N TYR A 792 28.42 2.20 -3.65
CA TYR A 792 27.67 3.44 -3.87
C TYR A 792 27.50 3.78 -5.36
N LEU A 793 28.54 3.52 -6.17
CA LEU A 793 28.47 3.74 -7.62
C LEU A 793 27.59 2.67 -8.29
N TYR A 794 27.66 1.42 -7.82
CA TYR A 794 26.76 0.36 -8.25
C TYR A 794 25.30 0.74 -7.95
N ALA A 795 25.03 1.26 -6.75
CA ALA A 795 23.69 1.70 -6.36
C ALA A 795 23.18 2.85 -7.24
N THR A 796 24.01 3.88 -7.44
CA THR A 796 23.72 4.99 -8.35
C THR A 796 23.41 4.51 -9.77
N THR A 797 24.23 3.61 -10.30
CA THR A 797 24.06 3.08 -11.67
C THR A 797 22.74 2.31 -11.80
N SER A 798 22.35 1.57 -10.76
CA SER A 798 21.10 0.83 -10.75
C SER A 798 19.88 1.76 -10.69
N ILE A 799 19.94 2.85 -9.90
CA ILE A 799 18.92 3.91 -9.93
C ILE A 799 18.79 4.48 -11.34
N LEU A 800 19.90 4.77 -12.01
CA LEU A 800 19.92 5.33 -13.36
C LEU A 800 19.41 4.34 -14.41
N SER A 801 19.78 3.05 -14.33
CA SER A 801 19.24 1.99 -15.19
C SER A 801 17.72 1.91 -15.05
N GLY A 802 17.21 1.84 -13.81
CA GLY A 802 15.77 1.83 -13.56
C GLY A 802 15.06 3.11 -14.01
N PHE A 803 15.72 4.26 -13.92
CA PHE A 803 15.15 5.55 -14.29
C PHE A 803 15.07 5.75 -15.81
N PHE A 804 16.15 5.49 -16.54
CA PHE A 804 16.27 5.76 -17.97
C PHE A 804 15.93 4.57 -18.86
N GLN A 805 16.00 3.35 -18.32
CA GLN A 805 15.87 2.10 -19.08
C GLN A 805 16.80 2.04 -20.31
N ASP A 806 17.98 2.67 -20.19
CA ASP A 806 19.00 2.71 -21.22
C ASP A 806 20.06 1.64 -20.94
N SER A 807 20.27 0.76 -21.93
CA SER A 807 21.31 -0.27 -21.97
C SER A 807 22.73 0.21 -21.60
N ARG A 808 23.01 1.52 -21.69
CA ARG A 808 24.25 2.13 -21.21
C ARG A 808 24.51 1.81 -19.75
N TYR A 809 23.51 1.94 -18.89
CA TYR A 809 23.68 1.76 -17.46
C TYR A 809 23.87 0.29 -17.10
N ASP A 810 23.21 -0.61 -17.83
CA ASP A 810 23.41 -2.06 -17.66
C ASP A 810 24.85 -2.48 -17.99
N ARG A 811 25.41 -1.96 -19.09
CA ARG A 811 26.83 -2.17 -19.41
C ARG A 811 27.78 -1.60 -18.35
N ILE A 812 27.40 -0.50 -17.70
CA ILE A 812 28.20 0.07 -16.59
C ILE A 812 28.08 -0.81 -15.33
N LEU A 813 26.92 -1.40 -15.05
CA LEU A 813 26.76 -2.36 -13.95
C LEU A 813 27.65 -3.60 -14.14
N GLU A 814 27.82 -4.08 -15.37
CA GLU A 814 28.67 -5.23 -15.68
C GLU A 814 30.17 -4.98 -15.38
N CYS A 815 30.64 -3.73 -15.47
CA CYS A 815 32.04 -3.39 -15.18
C CYS A 815 32.32 -3.04 -13.72
N ILE A 816 31.29 -2.72 -12.92
CA ILE A 816 31.46 -2.41 -11.50
C ILE A 816 31.37 -3.71 -10.68
N PRO A 817 32.39 -4.08 -9.89
CA PRO A 817 32.31 -5.23 -8.99
C PRO A 817 31.08 -5.17 -8.10
N ALA A 818 30.26 -6.22 -8.15
CA ALA A 818 29.06 -6.33 -7.33
C ALA A 818 29.46 -6.39 -5.83
N PRO A 819 28.70 -5.72 -4.94
CA PRO A 819 29.06 -5.66 -3.52
C PRO A 819 29.06 -7.03 -2.84
N HIS A 820 30.04 -7.25 -1.95
CA HIS A 820 30.24 -8.52 -1.26
C HIS A 820 29.13 -8.87 -0.26
N ASP A 821 28.50 -7.89 0.40
CA ASP A 821 27.59 -8.13 1.54
C ASP A 821 26.30 -7.29 1.59
N ALA A 822 26.07 -6.36 0.67
CA ALA A 822 24.85 -5.56 0.70
C ALA A 822 23.68 -6.32 0.06
N LEU A 823 22.82 -6.87 0.92
CA LEU A 823 21.52 -7.48 0.57
C LEU A 823 20.75 -6.62 -0.45
N LEU A 824 20.75 -5.29 -0.27
CA LEU A 824 20.15 -4.31 -1.19
C LEU A 824 20.77 -4.37 -2.59
N SER A 825 22.11 -4.29 -2.69
CA SER A 825 22.82 -4.32 -3.97
C SER A 825 22.69 -5.65 -4.72
N LYS A 826 22.38 -6.73 -4.00
CA LYS A 826 22.09 -8.03 -4.59
C LYS A 826 20.62 -8.18 -4.97
N LEU A 827 19.66 -7.62 -4.22
CA LEU A 827 18.23 -7.59 -4.57
C LEU A 827 17.94 -6.67 -5.78
N MET A 828 18.90 -5.81 -6.12
CA MET A 828 18.90 -4.97 -7.32
C MET A 828 19.34 -5.71 -8.60
N LYS A 829 19.94 -6.92 -8.48
CA LYS A 829 20.13 -7.86 -9.59
C LYS A 829 18.84 -8.63 -9.83
#